data_AF-A0A4U1J559-F1
#
_entry.id   AF-A0A4U1J559-F1
#
_cell.length_a   1.000
_cell.length_b   1.000
_cell.length_c   1.000
_cell.angle_alpha   90.00
_cell.angle_beta   90.00
_cell.angle_gamma   90.00
#
_symmetry.space_group_name_H-M   'P 1'
#
loop_
_entity.id
_entity.type
_entity.pdbx_description
1 polymer ?
#
loop_
_entity_poly.entity_id
_entity_poly.type
_entity_poly.pdbx_seq_one_letter_code
_entity_poly.pdbx_strand_id
1 'polypeptide(L)'
;MRGIDDRTRRPTLLVGVGAFGRDVARAARGASLVALDVALGADGKTDGAALDPSAKDPYTPVVKRAEDALAALLDVGHYLGSSSPTDPRGPLCDVLVVADLGESSVAPLVAPLAAALASGLRRAFSAILRSGDGALVVCPLLVCPRAGDRAVMARAASSLAELSRQTSSSARARLGGRVYLVEDQSGKYLLSRAEMVRSFAAFLSTLCLPPVRDDDRGVRRLVEDDGPPGTFATFACASLVFDHAALSRIAAARLGREILALLRAPVDPAALDIASLAAPLVPTQSRLDTELGEAEPLAEWLAPPTIDVPPIEWDDDPETLLERKFGSLYRARAEATIAAFRDEVERFRMDKLAAALEQRGKVRLEGGARAIETRVAELVAERPTGHARALLVLRDARTRAKGYLDEVVRAIEAPELSPLPASPLAEKLAALEEAISYRPRPRRMVVLGAALGLVSALLLSGVLVSSYRALLAPFPPFFDAVSPLPAGRLRPFFTPPVPLLAGVALSAYSTGYRLWKHRKRHHNWACEARDDLAQSIARHIREDLVGHYERRLHYARLLWVQRVLAHLLGRIEQALAALEATRAALAAADRALHREEHEGERNLFSGGMLASSVLHASIVGPDDVDAIYAEIRPPEPSAAAERWLRESLAERPWTEAPFAAHDDLLAFCRAELESFEKTSPFEEGKSALHKAAEASAKGFLRRLFLKLSPGLELAPKYAAEAPAPLRLLFAPPEARKLVDATLAEGGFEGAWDVRALSPDPGSILLVVARTGLPLEALALAQPDDGGSARTNRAAPPNPPEES
;
A
#
# COMPACT_ATOMS: atom_id res chain seq x y z
N MET A 1 -44.01 26.52 -8.34
CA MET A 1 -45.25 25.74 -8.55
C MET A 1 -45.59 25.02 -7.26
N ARG A 2 -46.44 25.63 -6.41
CA ARG A 2 -47.08 25.01 -5.25
C ARG A 2 -48.57 25.07 -5.52
N GLY A 3 -49.24 23.93 -5.46
CA GLY A 3 -50.65 23.77 -5.84
C GLY A 3 -50.89 22.47 -6.59
N ILE A 4 -50.33 21.35 -6.11
CA ILE A 4 -50.98 20.06 -6.34
C ILE A 4 -52.04 20.01 -5.24
N ASP A 5 -53.30 20.02 -5.65
CA ASP A 5 -54.46 19.90 -4.77
C ASP A 5 -54.25 18.72 -3.81
N ASP A 6 -54.12 18.99 -2.51
CA ASP A 6 -54.09 17.95 -1.46
C ASP A 6 -55.42 17.17 -1.39
N ARG A 7 -56.41 17.60 -2.18
CA ARG A 7 -57.76 17.05 -2.34
C ARG A 7 -57.84 15.79 -3.20
N THR A 8 -56.76 15.35 -3.85
CA THR A 8 -56.73 14.10 -4.64
C THR A 8 -56.21 12.88 -3.87
N ARG A 9 -55.71 13.04 -2.63
CA ARG A 9 -55.23 11.90 -1.84
C ARG A 9 -56.39 10.97 -1.48
N ARG A 10 -56.38 9.73 -2.00
CA ARG A 10 -57.31 8.64 -1.62
C ARG A 10 -56.81 7.88 -0.39
N PRO A 11 -57.21 8.19 0.86
CA PRO A 11 -56.63 7.56 2.05
C PRO A 11 -56.78 6.04 2.03
N THR A 12 -55.68 5.34 2.36
CA THR A 12 -55.61 3.88 2.37
C THR A 12 -55.23 3.41 3.76
N LEU A 13 -56.09 2.58 4.36
CA LEU A 13 -55.86 1.92 5.64
C LEU A 13 -55.42 0.47 5.39
N LEU A 14 -54.27 0.08 5.91
CA LEU A 14 -53.79 -1.29 5.85
C LEU A 14 -54.14 -2.03 7.15
N VAL A 15 -54.83 -3.15 7.10
CA VAL A 15 -55.20 -3.97 8.26
C VAL A 15 -54.46 -5.31 8.17
N GLY A 16 -53.39 -5.46 8.93
CA GLY A 16 -52.55 -6.66 8.95
C GLY A 16 -53.02 -7.65 10.01
N VAL A 17 -53.60 -8.78 9.60
CA VAL A 17 -54.16 -9.81 10.49
C VAL A 17 -53.18 -10.97 10.69
N GLY A 18 -53.00 -11.39 11.95
CA GLY A 18 -52.17 -12.54 12.28
C GLY A 18 -50.68 -12.21 12.27
N ALA A 19 -49.82 -13.22 12.18
CA ALA A 19 -48.38 -13.00 12.15
C ALA A 19 -47.94 -12.46 10.79
N PHE A 20 -48.39 -13.08 9.70
CA PHE A 20 -48.06 -12.65 8.33
C PHE A 20 -48.53 -11.23 8.01
N GLY A 21 -49.79 -10.90 8.32
CA GLY A 21 -50.35 -9.59 8.03
C GLY A 21 -49.60 -8.45 8.73
N ARG A 22 -49.15 -8.68 9.97
CA ARG A 22 -48.29 -7.72 10.71
C ARG A 22 -46.92 -7.56 10.08
N ASP A 23 -46.31 -8.65 9.60
CA ASP A 23 -45.00 -8.58 8.94
C ASP A 23 -45.10 -7.78 7.63
N VAL A 24 -46.16 -8.00 6.85
CA VAL A 24 -46.45 -7.18 5.64
C VAL A 24 -46.72 -5.73 6.01
N ALA A 25 -47.55 -5.49 7.03
CA ALA A 25 -47.88 -4.15 7.48
C ALA A 25 -46.66 -3.36 7.95
N ARG A 26 -45.69 -4.01 8.60
CA ARG A 26 -44.39 -3.42 8.97
C ARG A 26 -43.51 -3.16 7.74
N ALA A 27 -43.44 -4.11 6.82
CA ALA A 27 -42.62 -3.99 5.61
C ALA A 27 -43.15 -2.92 4.64
N ALA A 28 -44.46 -2.63 4.67
CA ALA A 28 -45.11 -1.64 3.82
C ALA A 28 -45.22 -0.23 4.43
N ARG A 29 -44.66 0.04 5.63
CA ARG A 29 -44.80 1.37 6.28
C ARG A 29 -44.06 2.45 5.50
N GLY A 30 -44.81 3.47 5.06
CA GLY A 30 -44.31 4.70 4.41
C GLY A 30 -45.19 5.91 4.74
N ALA A 31 -44.80 7.12 4.31
CA ALA A 31 -45.38 8.40 4.72
C ALA A 31 -46.87 8.64 4.35
N SER A 32 -47.55 7.67 3.71
CA SER A 32 -48.94 7.78 3.23
C SER A 32 -49.86 6.62 3.62
N LEU A 33 -49.35 5.57 4.27
CA LEU A 33 -50.10 4.38 4.68
C LEU A 33 -50.20 4.32 6.20
N VAL A 34 -51.42 4.34 6.74
CA VAL A 34 -51.64 3.98 8.15
C VAL A 34 -51.90 2.49 8.22
N ALA A 35 -51.11 1.80 9.04
CA ALA A 35 -51.19 0.36 9.23
C ALA A 35 -51.74 0.04 10.62
N LEU A 36 -52.80 -0.77 10.66
CA LEU A 36 -53.41 -1.33 11.85
C LEU A 36 -52.97 -2.80 11.98
N ASP A 37 -52.16 -3.07 12.99
CA ASP A 37 -51.75 -4.43 13.34
C ASP A 37 -52.88 -5.11 14.15
N VAL A 38 -53.35 -6.27 13.71
CA VAL A 38 -54.39 -7.06 14.39
C VAL A 38 -53.80 -8.37 14.91
N ALA A 39 -53.69 -8.48 16.23
CA ALA A 39 -53.19 -9.68 16.90
C ALA A 39 -54.36 -10.61 17.31
N LEU A 40 -54.14 -11.92 17.21
CA LEU A 40 -55.10 -12.92 17.68
C LEU A 40 -54.86 -13.23 19.16
N GLY A 41 -55.89 -13.09 20.00
CA GLY A 41 -55.85 -13.38 21.43
C GLY A 41 -55.70 -12.15 22.34
N ALA A 42 -55.95 -12.35 23.64
CA ALA A 42 -55.97 -11.31 24.67
C ALA A 42 -54.56 -10.99 25.22
N ASP A 43 -53.59 -10.68 24.36
CA ASP A 43 -52.25 -10.29 24.82
C ASP A 43 -52.11 -8.76 24.89
N GLY A 44 -52.17 -8.23 26.11
CA GLY A 44 -52.04 -6.81 26.44
C GLY A 44 -50.64 -6.21 26.28
N LYS A 45 -49.87 -6.61 25.25
CA LYS A 45 -48.50 -6.13 25.00
C LYS A 45 -48.21 -5.62 23.59
N THR A 46 -49.20 -5.54 22.71
CA THR A 46 -49.00 -4.97 21.36
C THR A 46 -49.83 -3.71 21.18
N ASP A 47 -49.25 -2.66 20.58
CA ASP A 47 -49.93 -1.42 20.18
C ASP A 47 -51.06 -1.60 19.13
N GLY A 48 -51.36 -2.85 18.74
CA GLY A 48 -52.37 -3.24 17.76
C GLY A 48 -53.74 -3.61 18.34
N ALA A 49 -54.76 -3.76 17.48
CA ALA A 49 -56.09 -4.21 17.86
C ALA A 49 -56.08 -5.71 18.21
N ALA A 50 -56.67 -6.07 19.35
CA ALA A 50 -56.85 -7.47 19.73
C ALA A 50 -58.13 -8.01 19.09
N LEU A 51 -58.01 -9.12 18.37
CA LEU A 51 -59.13 -9.90 17.89
C LEU A 51 -59.22 -11.15 18.77
N ASP A 52 -60.18 -11.13 19.70
CA ASP A 52 -60.45 -12.26 20.59
C ASP A 52 -61.67 -13.04 20.06
N PRO A 53 -61.47 -14.19 19.39
CA PRO A 53 -62.57 -14.97 18.83
C PRO A 53 -63.53 -15.54 19.89
N SER A 54 -63.16 -15.51 21.18
CA SER A 54 -64.02 -15.97 22.29
C SER A 54 -64.92 -14.86 22.87
N ALA A 55 -64.70 -13.59 22.48
CA ALA A 55 -65.50 -12.47 22.93
C ALA A 55 -66.89 -12.45 22.27
N LYS A 56 -67.88 -11.86 22.97
CA LYS A 56 -69.26 -11.73 22.47
C LYS A 56 -69.36 -10.93 21.16
N ASP A 57 -68.52 -9.91 21.01
CA ASP A 57 -68.39 -9.08 19.81
C ASP A 57 -66.90 -8.97 19.41
N PRO A 58 -66.33 -9.99 18.77
CA PRO A 58 -64.89 -10.14 18.60
C PRO A 58 -64.26 -9.09 17.66
N TYR A 59 -65.05 -8.51 16.76
CA TYR A 59 -64.59 -7.57 15.73
C TYR A 59 -64.70 -6.09 16.14
N THR A 60 -65.53 -5.76 17.15
CA THR A 60 -65.79 -4.37 17.57
C THR A 60 -64.53 -3.57 17.93
N PRO A 61 -63.56 -4.13 18.68
CA PRO A 61 -62.31 -3.41 18.99
C PRO A 61 -61.49 -3.08 17.74
N VAL A 62 -61.48 -3.98 16.75
CA VAL A 62 -60.75 -3.79 15.48
C VAL A 62 -61.43 -2.75 14.61
N VAL A 63 -62.76 -2.81 14.48
CA VAL A 63 -63.55 -1.82 13.73
C VAL A 63 -63.40 -0.43 14.33
N LYS A 64 -63.50 -0.28 15.65
CA LYS A 64 -63.33 1.01 16.33
C LYS A 64 -61.94 1.63 16.10
N ARG A 65 -60.89 0.81 16.17
CA ARG A 65 -59.52 1.28 15.88
C ARG A 65 -59.33 1.66 14.41
N ALA A 66 -59.97 0.93 13.49
CA ALA A 66 -60.00 1.28 12.07
C ALA A 66 -60.77 2.59 11.82
N GLU A 67 -61.87 2.83 12.54
CA GLU A 67 -62.60 4.10 12.53
C GLU A 67 -61.70 5.25 12.99
N ASP A 68 -61.04 5.13 14.14
CA ASP A 68 -60.14 6.16 14.67
C ASP A 68 -58.98 6.45 13.69
N ALA A 69 -58.36 5.39 13.15
CA ALA A 69 -57.25 5.51 12.20
C ALA A 69 -57.68 6.17 10.87
N LEU A 70 -58.86 5.81 10.35
CA LEU A 70 -59.38 6.38 9.12
C LEU A 70 -59.87 7.83 9.33
N ALA A 71 -60.44 8.16 10.48
CA ALA A 71 -60.82 9.52 10.84
C ALA A 71 -59.61 10.46 10.89
N ALA A 72 -58.48 9.98 11.42
CA ALA A 72 -57.20 10.70 11.42
C ALA A 72 -56.62 10.87 10.00
N LEU A 73 -56.69 9.82 9.17
CA LEU A 73 -56.26 9.85 7.76
C LEU A 73 -57.06 10.83 6.90
N LEU A 74 -58.37 10.93 7.15
CA LEU A 74 -59.31 11.75 6.38
C LEU A 74 -59.32 13.23 6.80
N ASP A 75 -58.72 13.58 7.94
CA ASP A 75 -58.88 14.88 8.60
C ASP A 75 -60.36 15.34 8.60
N VAL A 76 -61.22 14.47 9.14
CA VAL A 76 -62.69 14.63 9.09
C VAL A 76 -63.12 15.98 9.69
N GLY A 77 -62.40 16.49 10.68
CA GLY A 77 -62.64 17.79 11.30
C GLY A 77 -62.42 18.95 10.32
N HIS A 78 -61.33 18.92 9.54
CA HIS A 78 -61.10 19.89 8.48
C HIS A 78 -62.09 19.74 7.31
N TYR A 79 -62.41 18.50 6.91
CA TYR A 79 -63.35 18.24 5.81
C TYR A 79 -64.76 18.76 6.12
N LEU A 80 -65.32 18.43 7.29
CA LEU A 80 -66.65 18.91 7.71
C LEU A 80 -66.70 20.43 7.92
N GLY A 81 -65.57 21.07 8.25
CA GLY A 81 -65.46 22.51 8.42
C GLY A 81 -65.28 23.30 7.11
N SER A 82 -64.88 22.65 6.02
CA SER A 82 -64.49 23.30 4.76
C SER A 82 -65.29 22.87 3.53
N SER A 83 -66.09 21.81 3.61
CA SER A 83 -66.95 21.32 2.53
C SER A 83 -68.42 21.39 2.90
N SER A 84 -69.29 21.67 1.91
CA SER A 84 -70.74 21.68 2.13
C SER A 84 -71.22 20.25 2.40
N PRO A 85 -72.12 20.00 3.36
CA PRO A 85 -72.73 18.67 3.59
C PRO A 85 -73.53 18.12 2.39
N THR A 86 -73.63 18.90 1.30
CA THR A 86 -74.25 18.52 0.02
C THR A 86 -73.24 18.41 -1.14
N ASP A 87 -71.93 18.48 -0.89
CA ASP A 87 -70.93 18.36 -1.96
C ASP A 87 -70.96 16.94 -2.58
N PRO A 88 -71.27 16.79 -3.87
CA PRO A 88 -71.34 15.48 -4.54
C PRO A 88 -69.97 14.78 -4.69
N ARG A 89 -68.88 15.35 -4.15
CA ARG A 89 -67.48 14.89 -4.27
C ARG A 89 -66.89 14.35 -2.94
N GLY A 90 -67.66 13.58 -2.17
CA GLY A 90 -67.20 12.89 -0.94
C GLY A 90 -65.89 12.08 -1.12
N PRO A 91 -65.06 11.90 -0.07
CA PRO A 91 -63.77 11.22 -0.16
C PRO A 91 -63.92 9.72 -0.50
N LEU A 92 -62.96 9.20 -1.28
CA LEU A 92 -62.81 7.77 -1.59
C LEU A 92 -61.80 7.15 -0.64
N CYS A 93 -62.16 6.03 -0.01
CA CYS A 93 -61.33 5.36 1.00
C CYS A 93 -61.11 3.88 0.66
N ASP A 94 -59.87 3.42 0.81
CA ASP A 94 -59.50 2.02 0.60
C ASP A 94 -59.04 1.38 1.92
N VAL A 95 -59.52 0.17 2.20
CA VAL A 95 -59.14 -0.64 3.36
C VAL A 95 -58.59 -1.97 2.85
N LEU A 96 -57.30 -2.20 3.01
CA LEU A 96 -56.61 -3.40 2.55
C LEU A 96 -56.47 -4.38 3.72
N VAL A 97 -57.13 -5.54 3.67
CA VAL A 97 -57.06 -6.56 4.73
C VAL A 97 -56.04 -7.62 4.32
N VAL A 98 -54.86 -7.62 4.95
CA VAL A 98 -53.78 -8.58 4.64
C VAL A 98 -53.77 -9.72 5.64
N ALA A 99 -53.82 -10.96 5.16
CA ALA A 99 -53.80 -12.14 6.02
C ALA A 99 -53.22 -13.37 5.31
N ASP A 100 -52.75 -14.34 6.10
CA ASP A 100 -52.36 -15.67 5.63
C ASP A 100 -53.46 -16.68 6.01
N LEU A 101 -54.09 -17.31 5.01
CA LEU A 101 -55.12 -18.32 5.23
C LEU A 101 -54.54 -19.67 5.67
N GLY A 102 -53.22 -19.87 5.60
CA GLY A 102 -52.53 -21.00 6.20
C GLY A 102 -52.42 -20.92 7.71
N GLU A 103 -52.56 -19.73 8.31
CA GLU A 103 -52.67 -19.58 9.76
C GLU A 103 -54.05 -20.08 10.22
N SER A 104 -54.08 -21.25 10.88
CA SER A 104 -55.32 -21.96 11.26
C SER A 104 -56.30 -21.13 12.10
N SER A 105 -55.78 -20.17 12.87
CA SER A 105 -56.57 -19.25 13.68
C SER A 105 -57.02 -17.99 12.94
N VAL A 106 -56.43 -17.65 11.79
CA VAL A 106 -56.73 -16.44 11.00
C VAL A 106 -57.83 -16.71 9.97
N ALA A 107 -57.71 -17.79 9.20
CA ALA A 107 -58.59 -18.10 8.09
C ALA A 107 -60.11 -18.01 8.39
N PRO A 108 -60.64 -18.54 9.52
CA PRO A 108 -62.07 -18.42 9.81
C PRO A 108 -62.53 -17.00 10.18
N LEU A 109 -61.59 -16.09 10.49
CA LEU A 109 -61.89 -14.75 11.01
C LEU A 109 -61.82 -13.67 9.92
N VAL A 110 -61.12 -13.91 8.81
CA VAL A 110 -60.91 -12.92 7.74
C VAL A 110 -62.22 -12.46 7.10
N ALA A 111 -63.10 -13.38 6.70
CA ALA A 111 -64.37 -13.05 6.06
C ALA A 111 -65.31 -12.23 6.98
N PRO A 112 -65.60 -12.68 8.22
CA PRO A 112 -66.39 -11.89 9.16
C PRO A 112 -65.75 -10.53 9.49
N LEU A 113 -64.43 -10.45 9.63
CA LEU A 113 -63.73 -9.19 9.89
C LEU A 113 -63.87 -8.22 8.72
N ALA A 114 -63.68 -8.67 7.48
CA ALA A 114 -63.85 -7.84 6.29
C ALA A 114 -65.29 -7.30 6.18
N ALA A 115 -66.30 -8.13 6.47
CA ALA A 115 -67.70 -7.72 6.54
C ALA A 115 -67.98 -6.71 7.67
N ALA A 116 -67.38 -6.92 8.85
CA ALA A 116 -67.51 -6.02 10.00
C ALA A 116 -66.86 -4.65 9.73
N LEU A 117 -65.67 -4.62 9.12
CA LEU A 117 -65.01 -3.39 8.67
C LEU A 117 -65.87 -2.66 7.63
N ALA A 118 -66.36 -3.38 6.62
CA ALA A 118 -67.23 -2.83 5.59
C ALA A 118 -68.50 -2.18 6.17
N SER A 119 -69.22 -2.90 7.04
CA SER A 119 -70.47 -2.43 7.66
C SER A 119 -70.25 -1.32 8.69
N GLY A 120 -69.23 -1.46 9.54
CA GLY A 120 -68.89 -0.53 10.61
C GLY A 120 -68.42 0.82 10.06
N LEU A 121 -67.41 0.81 9.19
CA LEU A 121 -66.85 2.03 8.62
C LEU A 121 -67.87 2.78 7.75
N ARG A 122 -68.69 2.08 6.94
CA ARG A 122 -69.77 2.76 6.18
C ARG A 122 -70.83 3.37 7.10
N ARG A 123 -71.07 2.80 8.28
CA ARG A 123 -71.98 3.36 9.27
C ARG A 123 -71.36 4.57 9.96
N ALA A 124 -70.10 4.49 10.36
CA ALA A 124 -69.39 5.57 11.03
C ALA A 124 -69.21 6.80 10.13
N PHE A 125 -68.92 6.59 8.84
CA PHE A 125 -68.63 7.66 7.88
C PHE A 125 -69.78 7.93 6.88
N SER A 126 -71.01 7.49 7.18
CA SER A 126 -72.16 7.65 6.26
C SER A 126 -72.49 9.10 5.91
N ALA A 127 -72.05 10.05 6.74
CA ALA A 127 -72.28 11.48 6.54
C ALA A 127 -71.32 12.12 5.52
N ILE A 128 -70.17 11.50 5.25
CA ILE A 128 -69.12 12.03 4.36
C ILE A 128 -68.87 11.15 3.12
N LEU A 129 -69.06 9.84 3.23
CA LEU A 129 -68.95 8.92 2.10
C LEU A 129 -70.13 9.11 1.15
N ARG A 130 -69.90 9.12 -0.18
CA ARG A 130 -70.99 9.18 -1.18
C ARG A 130 -72.05 8.11 -0.87
N SER A 131 -73.32 8.42 -1.12
CA SER A 131 -74.44 7.47 -1.09
C SER A 131 -74.40 6.39 -2.19
N GLY A 132 -73.29 6.25 -2.92
CA GLY A 132 -73.07 5.24 -3.95
C GLY A 132 -72.09 4.16 -3.48
N ASP A 133 -72.30 2.94 -3.94
CA ASP A 133 -71.64 1.68 -3.51
C ASP A 133 -70.09 1.65 -3.57
N GLY A 134 -69.42 2.70 -4.08
CA GLY A 134 -67.97 2.73 -4.33
C GLY A 134 -67.17 3.81 -3.56
N ALA A 135 -67.71 4.37 -2.47
CA ALA A 135 -67.00 5.38 -1.67
C ALA A 135 -66.01 4.80 -0.64
N LEU A 136 -66.31 3.60 -0.13
CA LEU A 136 -65.43 2.81 0.73
C LEU A 136 -65.26 1.43 0.13
N VAL A 137 -64.01 1.03 -0.09
CA VAL A 137 -63.64 -0.29 -0.59
C VAL A 137 -62.89 -1.04 0.50
N VAL A 138 -63.36 -2.25 0.81
CA VAL A 138 -62.63 -3.21 1.64
C VAL A 138 -62.12 -4.31 0.72
N CYS A 139 -60.80 -4.43 0.60
CA CYS A 139 -60.13 -5.35 -0.32
C CYS A 139 -59.28 -6.35 0.49
N PRO A 140 -59.72 -7.61 0.60
CA PRO A 140 -58.91 -8.66 1.19
C PRO A 140 -57.76 -9.06 0.25
N LEU A 141 -56.53 -9.02 0.77
CA LEU A 141 -55.28 -9.42 0.13
C LEU A 141 -54.71 -10.63 0.90
N LEU A 142 -54.92 -11.83 0.39
CA LEU A 142 -54.76 -13.05 1.18
C LEU A 142 -53.72 -13.98 0.57
N VAL A 143 -52.88 -14.58 1.42
CA VAL A 143 -51.99 -15.66 1.02
C VAL A 143 -52.69 -17.01 1.23
N CYS A 144 -52.56 -17.89 0.22
CA CYS A 144 -52.98 -19.28 0.27
C CYS A 144 -51.74 -20.17 0.16
N PRO A 145 -51.01 -20.44 1.26
CA PRO A 145 -49.77 -21.22 1.17
C PRO A 145 -50.10 -22.68 0.87
N ARG A 146 -49.28 -23.34 0.05
CA ARG A 146 -49.44 -24.77 -0.30
C ARG A 146 -49.48 -25.69 0.92
N ALA A 147 -48.77 -25.31 1.99
CA ALA A 147 -48.67 -26.06 3.23
C ALA A 147 -49.87 -25.87 4.19
N GLY A 148 -50.82 -24.97 3.89
CA GLY A 148 -51.97 -24.68 4.75
C GLY A 148 -53.07 -25.74 4.70
N ASP A 149 -53.97 -25.72 5.68
CA ASP A 149 -55.17 -26.57 5.67
C ASP A 149 -56.14 -26.13 4.56
N ARG A 150 -56.16 -26.93 3.51
CA ARG A 150 -56.94 -26.73 2.29
C ARG A 150 -58.44 -26.61 2.54
N ALA A 151 -58.99 -27.37 3.50
CA ALA A 151 -60.42 -27.32 3.81
C ALA A 151 -60.78 -26.02 4.52
N VAL A 152 -59.92 -25.54 5.41
CA VAL A 152 -60.12 -24.26 6.13
C VAL A 152 -59.98 -23.08 5.16
N MET A 153 -58.96 -23.10 4.29
CA MET A 153 -58.78 -22.07 3.25
C MET A 153 -59.96 -22.00 2.28
N ALA A 154 -60.47 -23.16 1.83
CA ALA A 154 -61.64 -23.22 0.94
C ALA A 154 -62.92 -22.64 1.57
N ARG A 155 -63.15 -22.89 2.87
CA ARG A 155 -64.28 -22.30 3.60
C ARG A 155 -64.16 -20.77 3.73
N ALA A 156 -62.95 -20.29 4.03
CA ALA A 156 -62.67 -18.86 4.12
C ALA A 156 -62.89 -18.16 2.76
N ALA A 157 -62.35 -18.74 1.68
CA ALA A 157 -62.56 -18.25 0.32
C ALA A 157 -64.05 -18.26 -0.08
N SER A 158 -64.77 -19.35 0.20
CA SER A 158 -66.22 -19.44 -0.09
C SER A 158 -67.01 -18.34 0.63
N SER A 159 -66.68 -18.08 1.90
CA SER A 159 -67.32 -17.02 2.69
C SER A 159 -67.04 -15.62 2.12
N LEU A 160 -65.81 -15.36 1.64
CA LEU A 160 -65.46 -14.11 0.95
C LEU A 160 -66.18 -13.97 -0.39
N ALA A 161 -66.38 -15.07 -1.13
CA ALA A 161 -67.14 -15.10 -2.38
C ALA A 161 -68.65 -14.91 -2.18
N GLU A 162 -69.19 -15.31 -1.04
CA GLU A 162 -70.57 -14.99 -0.70
C GLU A 162 -70.71 -13.50 -0.38
N LEU A 163 -69.79 -12.93 0.40
CA LEU A 163 -69.77 -11.51 0.74
C LEU A 163 -69.61 -10.59 -0.50
N SER A 164 -68.84 -11.02 -1.50
CA SER A 164 -68.66 -10.25 -2.74
C SER A 164 -69.92 -10.25 -3.64
N ARG A 165 -70.73 -11.34 -3.60
CA ARG A 165 -71.91 -11.55 -4.47
C ARG A 165 -73.22 -10.97 -3.91
N GLN A 166 -73.29 -10.64 -2.62
CA GLN A 166 -74.50 -10.10 -1.99
C GLN A 166 -74.92 -8.75 -2.61
N THR A 167 -76.10 -8.73 -3.26
CA THR A 167 -76.55 -7.61 -4.10
C THR A 167 -77.80 -6.88 -3.60
N SER A 168 -78.56 -7.37 -2.60
CA SER A 168 -79.92 -6.83 -2.34
C SER A 168 -80.40 -6.65 -0.89
N SER A 169 -79.77 -7.20 0.17
CA SER A 169 -80.29 -7.07 1.55
C SER A 169 -79.36 -6.44 2.59
N SER A 170 -78.07 -6.24 2.28
CA SER A 170 -77.13 -5.57 3.18
C SER A 170 -76.06 -4.77 2.42
N ALA A 171 -76.47 -3.75 1.65
CA ALA A 171 -75.55 -2.86 0.92
C ALA A 171 -74.37 -2.33 1.76
N ARG A 172 -74.54 -2.23 3.09
CA ARG A 172 -73.50 -1.83 4.04
C ARG A 172 -72.38 -2.86 4.25
N ALA A 173 -72.63 -4.16 4.14
CA ALA A 173 -71.64 -5.23 4.37
C ALA A 173 -70.86 -5.63 3.10
N ARG A 174 -71.23 -5.08 1.94
CA ARG A 174 -70.57 -5.33 0.65
C ARG A 174 -69.09 -4.94 0.73
N LEU A 175 -68.18 -5.74 0.19
CA LEU A 175 -66.76 -5.39 0.22
C LEU A 175 -66.46 -4.16 -0.67
N GLY A 176 -67.11 -4.06 -1.83
CA GLY A 176 -66.91 -2.94 -2.77
C GLY A 176 -65.65 -3.08 -3.64
N GLY A 177 -64.76 -4.03 -3.33
CA GLY A 177 -63.56 -4.36 -4.13
C GLY A 177 -63.36 -5.86 -4.27
N ARG A 178 -62.35 -6.25 -5.05
CA ARG A 178 -61.98 -7.66 -5.31
C ARG A 178 -61.29 -8.32 -4.11
N VAL A 179 -61.32 -9.65 -4.10
CA VAL A 179 -60.52 -10.48 -3.19
C VAL A 179 -59.27 -10.93 -3.93
N TYR A 180 -58.09 -10.52 -3.47
CA TYR A 180 -56.83 -11.00 -4.03
C TYR A 180 -56.33 -12.21 -3.27
N LEU A 181 -55.94 -13.22 -4.03
CA LEU A 181 -55.35 -14.45 -3.54
C LEU A 181 -53.98 -14.63 -4.16
N VAL A 182 -52.98 -14.75 -3.31
CA VAL A 182 -51.62 -15.11 -3.70
C VAL A 182 -51.37 -16.54 -3.22
N GLU A 183 -51.41 -17.47 -4.15
CA GLU A 183 -50.96 -18.84 -3.90
C GLU A 183 -49.49 -18.97 -4.29
N ASP A 184 -48.79 -19.94 -3.70
CA ASP A 184 -47.43 -20.32 -4.09
C ASP A 184 -47.44 -20.90 -5.52
N GLN A 185 -47.25 -20.01 -6.50
CA GLN A 185 -47.67 -20.22 -7.90
C GLN A 185 -46.73 -21.03 -8.77
N SER A 186 -45.53 -21.38 -8.30
CA SER A 186 -44.61 -22.07 -9.19
C SER A 186 -44.61 -23.57 -8.90
N GLY A 187 -45.01 -24.39 -9.88
CA GLY A 187 -44.82 -25.85 -9.82
C GLY A 187 -43.34 -26.26 -9.64
N LYS A 188 -42.39 -25.32 -9.74
CA LYS A 188 -40.94 -25.54 -9.70
C LYS A 188 -40.21 -24.98 -8.47
N TYR A 189 -40.81 -24.06 -7.72
CA TYR A 189 -40.21 -23.35 -6.58
C TYR A 189 -41.27 -22.99 -5.53
N LEU A 190 -41.02 -23.32 -4.27
CA LEU A 190 -41.84 -22.89 -3.15
C LEU A 190 -41.31 -21.55 -2.64
N LEU A 191 -42.15 -20.52 -2.57
CA LEU A 191 -41.76 -19.24 -2.00
C LEU A 191 -41.63 -19.32 -0.48
N SER A 192 -40.55 -18.79 0.08
CA SER A 192 -40.41 -18.65 1.52
C SER A 192 -41.38 -17.60 2.06
N ARG A 193 -41.75 -17.69 3.35
CA ARG A 193 -42.57 -16.69 4.03
C ARG A 193 -42.00 -15.27 3.90
N ALA A 194 -40.69 -15.12 4.00
CA ALA A 194 -40.02 -13.82 3.86
C ALA A 194 -40.22 -13.22 2.46
N GLU A 195 -40.11 -14.03 1.41
CA GLU A 195 -40.35 -13.59 0.03
C GLU A 195 -41.82 -13.24 -0.22
N MET A 196 -42.76 -13.98 0.36
CA MET A 196 -44.19 -13.64 0.31
C MET A 196 -44.49 -12.31 1.01
N VAL A 197 -43.97 -12.11 2.24
CA VAL A 197 -44.14 -10.86 2.98
C VAL A 197 -43.63 -9.68 2.15
N ARG A 198 -42.42 -9.80 1.59
CA ARG A 198 -41.85 -8.74 0.77
C ARG A 198 -42.68 -8.54 -0.51
N SER A 199 -43.10 -9.60 -1.20
CA SER A 199 -43.97 -9.54 -2.40
C SER A 199 -45.25 -8.71 -2.18
N PHE A 200 -45.91 -8.91 -1.04
CA PHE A 200 -47.06 -8.11 -0.67
C PHE A 200 -46.69 -6.65 -0.40
N ALA A 201 -45.59 -6.40 0.32
CA ALA A 201 -45.12 -5.05 0.57
C ALA A 201 -44.77 -4.27 -0.71
N ALA A 202 -44.16 -4.90 -1.74
CA ALA A 202 -43.94 -4.23 -3.03
C ALA A 202 -45.26 -3.90 -3.73
N PHE A 203 -46.17 -4.86 -3.78
CA PHE A 203 -47.47 -4.65 -4.42
C PHE A 203 -48.20 -3.48 -3.76
N LEU A 204 -48.25 -3.46 -2.42
CA LEU A 204 -48.82 -2.36 -1.64
C LEU A 204 -48.14 -1.02 -1.91
N SER A 205 -46.81 -0.98 -1.91
CA SER A 205 -46.04 0.23 -2.22
C SER A 205 -46.34 0.74 -3.63
N THR A 206 -46.48 -0.16 -4.61
CA THR A 206 -46.83 0.18 -5.99
C THR A 206 -48.23 0.76 -6.08
N LEU A 207 -49.21 0.16 -5.39
CA LEU A 207 -50.59 0.68 -5.31
C LEU A 207 -50.65 2.09 -4.72
N CYS A 208 -49.69 2.44 -3.86
CA CYS A 208 -49.67 3.71 -3.14
C CYS A 208 -48.87 4.81 -3.84
N LEU A 209 -48.25 4.54 -5.00
CA LEU A 209 -47.55 5.56 -5.79
C LEU A 209 -48.56 6.60 -6.32
N PRO A 210 -48.31 7.91 -6.15
CA PRO A 210 -49.25 8.98 -6.56
C PRO A 210 -49.75 8.88 -8.03
N PRO A 211 -48.88 8.60 -9.02
CA PRO A 211 -49.34 8.49 -10.42
C PRO A 211 -50.25 7.28 -10.68
N VAL A 212 -50.08 6.22 -9.88
CA VAL A 212 -50.85 4.98 -9.93
C VAL A 212 -52.21 5.24 -9.25
N ARG A 213 -52.19 5.96 -8.11
CA ARG A 213 -53.33 6.32 -7.27
C ARG A 213 -54.29 7.35 -7.89
N ASP A 214 -53.77 8.32 -8.65
CA ASP A 214 -54.53 9.46 -9.18
C ASP A 214 -55.14 9.23 -10.59
N ASP A 215 -54.73 8.17 -11.31
CA ASP A 215 -55.36 7.79 -12.60
C ASP A 215 -56.67 7.02 -12.33
N ASP A 216 -57.82 7.67 -12.61
CA ASP A 216 -59.17 7.08 -12.52
C ASP A 216 -59.32 5.76 -13.30
N ARG A 217 -58.40 5.44 -14.23
CA ARG A 217 -58.39 4.20 -15.03
C ARG A 217 -57.29 3.19 -14.66
N GLY A 218 -56.32 3.53 -13.81
CA GLY A 218 -55.11 2.71 -13.60
C GLY A 218 -55.24 1.65 -12.51
N VAL A 219 -55.18 2.07 -11.24
CA VAL A 219 -55.27 1.18 -10.06
C VAL A 219 -56.65 0.65 -9.85
N ARG A 220 -57.67 1.48 -10.07
CA ARG A 220 -59.04 1.02 -9.95
C ARG A 220 -59.29 -0.15 -10.88
N ARG A 221 -58.83 -0.18 -12.14
CA ARG A 221 -58.95 -1.40 -12.99
C ARG A 221 -58.31 -2.67 -12.42
N LEU A 222 -57.22 -2.53 -11.65
CA LEU A 222 -56.63 -3.68 -10.96
C LEU A 222 -57.57 -4.16 -9.85
N VAL A 223 -58.13 -3.26 -9.04
CA VAL A 223 -58.85 -3.49 -7.77
C VAL A 223 -60.39 -3.61 -7.93
N GLU A 224 -60.94 -2.99 -8.96
CA GLU A 224 -62.34 -2.75 -9.32
C GLU A 224 -62.50 -2.93 -10.84
N ASP A 225 -63.51 -3.65 -11.33
CA ASP A 225 -63.85 -3.61 -12.76
C ASP A 225 -65.31 -4.01 -13.00
N ASP A 226 -65.85 -3.53 -14.13
CA ASP A 226 -67.21 -3.71 -14.66
C ASP A 226 -67.39 -5.04 -15.46
N GLY A 227 -66.44 -5.97 -15.32
CA GLY A 227 -66.39 -7.25 -16.04
C GLY A 227 -67.26 -8.38 -15.44
N PRO A 228 -67.37 -9.55 -16.11
CA PRO A 228 -68.18 -10.68 -15.64
C PRO A 228 -67.80 -11.12 -14.22
N PRO A 229 -68.74 -11.71 -13.46
CA PRO A 229 -68.73 -11.79 -12.00
C PRO A 229 -67.73 -12.83 -11.45
N GLY A 230 -66.43 -12.58 -11.59
CA GLY A 230 -65.40 -13.31 -10.87
C GLY A 230 -65.07 -12.62 -9.55
N THR A 231 -65.08 -13.38 -8.45
CA THR A 231 -64.81 -12.86 -7.10
C THR A 231 -63.32 -12.60 -6.86
N PHE A 232 -62.44 -13.41 -7.45
CA PHE A 232 -61.03 -13.48 -7.07
C PHE A 232 -60.09 -12.93 -8.14
N ALA A 233 -58.97 -12.39 -7.67
CA ALA A 233 -57.82 -12.01 -8.48
C ALA A 233 -56.53 -12.59 -7.89
N THR A 234 -55.49 -12.77 -8.70
CA THR A 234 -54.15 -13.15 -8.23
C THR A 234 -53.10 -12.21 -8.80
N PHE A 235 -51.96 -12.03 -8.13
CA PHE A 235 -50.87 -11.20 -8.63
C PHE A 235 -49.47 -11.78 -8.43
N ALA A 236 -48.54 -11.36 -9.29
CA ALA A 236 -47.11 -11.58 -9.15
C ALA A 236 -46.36 -10.27 -9.40
N CYS A 237 -45.30 -10.02 -8.62
CA CYS A 237 -44.43 -8.86 -8.78
C CYS A 237 -43.03 -9.29 -9.21
N ALA A 238 -42.38 -8.44 -10.01
CA ALA A 238 -40.94 -8.51 -10.26
C ALA A 238 -40.32 -7.11 -10.13
N SER A 239 -39.07 -7.05 -9.69
CA SER A 239 -38.32 -5.80 -9.57
C SER A 239 -36.95 -5.97 -10.21
N LEU A 240 -36.59 -4.99 -11.01
CA LEU A 240 -35.29 -4.84 -11.63
C LEU A 240 -34.64 -3.61 -11.00
N VAL A 241 -33.46 -3.74 -10.40
CA VAL A 241 -32.75 -2.63 -9.74
C VAL A 241 -31.32 -2.52 -10.26
N PHE A 242 -30.90 -1.28 -10.47
CA PHE A 242 -29.55 -0.91 -10.82
C PHE A 242 -28.85 -0.21 -9.64
N ASP A 243 -27.90 -0.87 -8.99
CA ASP A 243 -27.14 -0.26 -7.90
C ASP A 243 -25.88 0.43 -8.43
N HIS A 244 -26.01 1.73 -8.75
CA HIS A 244 -24.88 2.54 -9.21
C HIS A 244 -23.77 2.65 -8.16
N ALA A 245 -24.12 2.72 -6.88
CA ALA A 245 -23.14 2.89 -5.83
C ALA A 245 -22.28 1.62 -5.67
N ALA A 246 -22.91 0.43 -5.69
CA ALA A 246 -22.18 -0.83 -5.64
C ALA A 246 -21.25 -1.00 -6.85
N LEU A 247 -21.73 -0.71 -8.06
CA LEU A 247 -20.91 -0.83 -9.27
C LEU A 247 -19.77 0.19 -9.35
N SER A 248 -20.02 1.44 -8.96
CA SER A 248 -18.98 2.49 -8.83
C SER A 248 -17.89 2.02 -7.86
N ARG A 249 -18.28 1.43 -6.72
CA ARG A 249 -17.35 0.86 -5.74
C ARG A 249 -16.55 -0.31 -6.30
N ILE A 250 -17.19 -1.25 -6.99
CA ILE A 250 -16.50 -2.40 -7.60
C ILE A 250 -15.50 -1.92 -8.66
N ALA A 251 -15.91 -1.01 -9.55
CA ALA A 251 -15.04 -0.45 -10.58
C ALA A 251 -13.86 0.32 -9.98
N ALA A 252 -14.09 1.11 -8.92
CA ALA A 252 -13.03 1.82 -8.21
C ALA A 252 -12.08 0.84 -7.50
N ALA A 253 -12.60 -0.23 -6.89
CA ALA A 253 -11.77 -1.27 -6.27
C ALA A 253 -10.91 -1.99 -7.31
N ARG A 254 -11.45 -2.32 -8.48
CA ARG A 254 -10.70 -2.92 -9.60
C ARG A 254 -9.60 -2.00 -10.13
N LEU A 255 -9.91 -0.72 -10.36
CA LEU A 255 -8.90 0.27 -10.76
C LEU A 255 -7.81 0.41 -9.69
N GLY A 256 -8.20 0.47 -8.41
CA GLY A 256 -7.26 0.52 -7.30
C GLY A 256 -6.34 -0.70 -7.27
N ARG A 257 -6.87 -1.90 -7.51
CA ARG A 257 -6.07 -3.13 -7.59
C ARG A 257 -5.10 -3.11 -8.77
N GLU A 258 -5.50 -2.59 -9.93
CA GLU A 258 -4.59 -2.41 -11.06
C GLU A 258 -3.47 -1.42 -10.75
N ILE A 259 -3.79 -0.28 -10.13
CA ILE A 259 -2.80 0.70 -9.68
C ILE A 259 -1.81 0.03 -8.71
N LEU A 260 -2.31 -0.70 -7.71
CA LEU A 260 -1.45 -1.42 -6.76
C LEU A 260 -0.63 -2.53 -7.44
N ALA A 261 -1.16 -3.19 -8.46
CA ALA A 261 -0.42 -4.19 -9.23
C ALA A 261 0.76 -3.56 -9.99
N LEU A 262 0.58 -2.36 -10.54
CA LEU A 262 1.66 -1.58 -11.16
C LEU A 262 2.72 -1.15 -10.14
N LEU A 263 2.31 -0.71 -8.95
CA LEU A 263 3.24 -0.36 -7.87
C LEU A 263 4.05 -1.56 -7.36
N ARG A 264 3.48 -2.76 -7.46
CA ARG A 264 4.10 -4.03 -7.04
C ARG A 264 4.82 -4.76 -8.17
N ALA A 265 4.74 -4.26 -9.39
CA ALA A 265 5.27 -4.96 -10.56
C ALA A 265 6.77 -5.23 -10.36
N PRO A 266 7.23 -6.46 -10.64
CA PRO A 266 8.64 -6.77 -10.54
C PRO A 266 9.42 -5.93 -11.55
N VAL A 267 10.59 -5.47 -11.14
CA VAL A 267 11.50 -4.74 -12.01
C VAL A 267 12.59 -5.70 -12.46
N ASP A 268 12.80 -5.77 -13.77
CA ASP A 268 13.90 -6.56 -14.34
C ASP A 268 15.25 -5.96 -13.92
N PRO A 269 16.06 -6.69 -13.13
CA PRO A 269 17.37 -6.22 -12.71
C PRO A 269 18.32 -6.00 -13.90
N ALA A 270 18.17 -6.75 -15.00
CA ALA A 270 19.05 -6.67 -16.16
C ALA A 270 18.80 -5.42 -17.00
N ALA A 271 17.58 -4.88 -16.96
CA ALA A 271 17.20 -3.65 -17.65
C ALA A 271 17.63 -2.38 -16.88
N LEU A 272 18.09 -2.52 -15.63
CA LEU A 272 18.53 -1.43 -14.78
C LEU A 272 20.04 -1.49 -14.57
N ASP A 273 20.71 -0.35 -14.73
CA ASP A 273 22.06 -0.17 -14.21
C ASP A 273 22.01 0.06 -12.69
N ILE A 274 21.72 -1.01 -11.95
CA ILE A 274 21.62 -0.99 -10.49
C ILE A 274 22.92 -0.49 -9.87
N ALA A 275 24.06 -0.87 -10.46
CA ALA A 275 25.37 -0.49 -9.99
C ALA A 275 25.59 1.02 -10.03
N SER A 276 25.24 1.70 -11.12
CA SER A 276 25.39 3.16 -11.20
C SER A 276 24.38 3.92 -10.33
N LEU A 277 23.21 3.33 -10.05
CA LEU A 277 22.24 3.93 -9.14
C LEU A 277 22.62 3.74 -7.67
N ALA A 278 23.30 2.65 -7.32
CA ALA A 278 23.73 2.33 -5.97
C ALA A 278 25.06 3.00 -5.59
N ALA A 279 25.98 3.18 -6.55
CA ALA A 279 27.30 3.76 -6.30
C ALA A 279 27.28 5.14 -5.60
N PRO A 280 26.36 6.07 -5.92
CA PRO A 280 26.26 7.35 -5.21
C PRO A 280 25.85 7.24 -3.73
N LEU A 281 25.17 6.15 -3.33
CA LEU A 281 24.71 5.95 -1.95
C LEU A 281 25.83 5.51 -1.01
N VAL A 282 26.90 4.91 -1.54
CA VAL A 282 28.01 4.36 -0.77
C VAL A 282 29.32 4.86 -1.36
N PRO A 283 29.97 5.87 -0.75
CA PRO A 283 31.27 6.33 -1.21
C PRO A 283 32.33 5.22 -1.02
N THR A 284 33.28 5.15 -1.95
CA THR A 284 34.42 4.22 -1.84
C THR A 284 35.36 4.62 -0.70
N GLN A 285 36.12 3.65 -0.19
CA GLN A 285 37.16 3.91 0.81
C GLN A 285 38.11 5.03 0.37
N SER A 286 38.65 4.95 -0.85
CA SER A 286 39.59 5.94 -1.39
C SER A 286 39.02 7.36 -1.46
N ARG A 287 37.72 7.48 -1.74
CA ARG A 287 37.02 8.76 -1.75
C ARG A 287 36.88 9.31 -0.35
N LEU A 288 36.45 8.49 0.62
CA LEU A 288 36.36 8.91 2.03
C LEU A 288 37.73 9.28 2.60
N ASP A 289 38.77 8.51 2.29
CA ASP A 289 40.15 8.80 2.71
C ASP A 289 40.64 10.15 2.17
N THR A 290 40.32 10.46 0.91
CA THR A 290 40.64 11.75 0.29
C THR A 290 39.88 12.88 0.97
N GLU A 291 38.56 12.76 1.08
CA GLU A 291 37.67 13.78 1.66
C GLU A 291 37.96 14.05 3.15
N LEU A 292 38.41 13.05 3.90
CA LEU A 292 38.88 13.22 5.29
C LEU A 292 40.29 13.80 5.33
N GLY A 293 41.12 13.48 4.33
CA GLY A 293 42.54 13.85 4.23
C GLY A 293 42.85 15.27 3.76
N GLU A 294 41.88 16.04 3.26
CA GLU A 294 42.01 17.45 2.78
C GLU A 294 42.36 18.46 3.90
N ALA A 295 42.93 18.02 5.03
CA ALA A 295 43.35 18.92 6.11
C ALA A 295 44.62 19.62 5.66
N GLU A 296 44.88 20.81 6.19
CA GLU A 296 46.12 21.58 5.97
C GLU A 296 47.33 20.65 5.74
N PRO A 297 48.17 20.93 4.73
CA PRO A 297 49.13 19.96 4.23
C PRO A 297 49.94 19.41 5.40
N LEU A 298 49.85 18.10 5.62
CA LEU A 298 50.57 17.39 6.69
C LEU A 298 52.06 17.77 6.73
N ALA A 299 52.60 18.08 5.55
CA ALA A 299 53.95 18.58 5.34
C ALA A 299 54.29 19.85 6.14
N GLU A 300 53.34 20.76 6.34
CA GLU A 300 53.54 21.98 7.15
C GLU A 300 53.60 21.63 8.65
N TRP A 301 52.74 20.72 9.10
CA TRP A 301 52.65 20.31 10.51
C TRP A 301 53.72 19.29 10.93
N LEU A 302 54.39 18.62 9.99
CA LEU A 302 55.46 17.65 10.28
C LEU A 302 56.83 18.14 9.78
N ALA A 303 57.00 19.45 9.57
CA ALA A 303 58.26 20.04 9.15
C ALA A 303 59.40 19.68 10.12
N PRO A 304 60.46 18.99 9.65
CA PRO A 304 61.49 18.45 10.52
C PRO A 304 62.44 19.56 11.04
N PRO A 305 62.90 19.50 12.30
CA PRO A 305 63.91 20.42 12.81
C PRO A 305 65.26 20.21 12.11
N THR A 306 66.03 21.30 11.97
CA THR A 306 67.42 21.21 11.46
C THR A 306 68.38 21.01 12.63
N ILE A 307 69.09 19.88 12.64
CA ILE A 307 70.17 19.61 13.60
C ILE A 307 71.50 19.86 12.88
N ASP A 308 72.20 20.91 13.28
CA ASP A 308 73.48 21.29 12.68
C ASP A 308 74.60 20.38 13.20
N VAL A 309 75.25 19.65 12.29
CA VAL A 309 76.36 18.74 12.59
C VAL A 309 77.68 19.46 12.28
N PRO A 310 78.50 19.80 13.31
CA PRO A 310 79.70 20.60 13.12
C PRO A 310 80.68 19.99 12.08
N PRO A 311 81.39 20.81 11.29
CA PRO A 311 82.43 20.32 10.40
C PRO A 311 83.70 19.93 11.17
N ILE A 312 84.41 18.92 10.66
CA ILE A 312 85.73 18.49 11.14
C ILE A 312 86.80 19.12 10.25
N GLU A 313 87.61 20.01 10.81
CA GLU A 313 88.69 20.69 10.10
C GLU A 313 90.01 19.89 10.17
N TRP A 314 90.89 20.15 9.20
CA TRP A 314 92.17 19.44 9.10
C TRP A 314 93.05 19.66 10.34
N ASP A 315 92.99 20.84 10.94
CA ASP A 315 93.83 21.25 12.08
C ASP A 315 93.18 21.08 13.45
N ASP A 316 91.92 20.63 13.51
CA ASP A 316 91.26 20.31 14.77
C ASP A 316 92.03 19.24 15.55
N ASP A 317 92.27 19.47 16.83
CA ASP A 317 92.82 18.45 17.72
C ASP A 317 91.70 17.50 18.23
N PRO A 318 92.02 16.23 18.54
CA PRO A 318 91.02 15.26 18.99
C PRO A 318 90.28 15.68 20.27
N GLU A 319 90.93 16.40 21.19
CA GLU A 319 90.35 16.84 22.47
C GLU A 319 89.30 17.94 22.20
N THR A 320 89.60 18.92 21.34
CA THR A 320 88.63 19.93 20.86
C THR A 320 87.42 19.30 20.14
N LEU A 321 87.64 18.27 19.31
CA LEU A 321 86.53 17.58 18.65
C LEU A 321 85.61 16.86 19.64
N LEU A 322 86.18 16.12 20.60
CA LEU A 322 85.44 15.33 21.58
C LEU A 322 84.79 16.19 22.67
N GLU A 323 85.42 17.27 23.11
CA GLU A 323 84.90 18.09 24.23
C GLU A 323 84.01 19.24 23.73
N ARG A 324 84.40 19.90 22.64
CA ARG A 324 83.75 21.15 22.20
C ARG A 324 82.76 20.97 21.05
N LYS A 325 83.06 20.11 20.07
CA LYS A 325 82.19 19.94 18.88
C LYS A 325 81.17 18.80 19.04
N PHE A 326 81.58 17.64 19.53
CA PHE A 326 80.73 16.44 19.62
C PHE A 326 80.55 15.91 21.05
N GLY A 327 80.94 16.69 22.06
CA GLY A 327 80.88 16.28 23.46
C GLY A 327 79.49 16.26 24.07
N SER A 328 79.44 16.15 25.40
CA SER A 328 78.20 16.06 26.17
C SER A 328 77.20 17.19 25.89
N LEU A 329 77.68 18.40 25.61
CA LEU A 329 76.84 19.55 25.25
C LEU A 329 76.14 19.39 23.89
N TYR A 330 76.84 18.86 22.88
CA TYR A 330 76.23 18.59 21.57
C TYR A 330 75.19 17.47 21.69
N ARG A 331 75.54 16.37 22.37
CA ARG A 331 74.62 15.27 22.64
C ARG A 331 73.34 15.78 23.32
N ALA A 332 73.48 16.52 24.41
CA ALA A 332 72.34 17.07 25.14
C ALA A 332 71.48 18.01 24.27
N ARG A 333 72.10 18.87 23.45
CA ARG A 333 71.37 19.78 22.55
C ARG A 333 70.61 19.03 21.44
N ALA A 334 71.25 18.05 20.82
CA ALA A 334 70.64 17.25 19.76
C ALA A 334 69.46 16.40 20.31
N GLU A 335 69.65 15.75 21.46
CA GLU A 335 68.59 15.01 22.15
C GLU A 335 67.43 15.91 22.56
N ALA A 336 67.71 17.07 23.14
CA ALA A 336 66.68 18.05 23.51
C ALA A 336 65.89 18.54 22.30
N THR A 337 66.54 18.73 21.14
CA THR A 337 65.87 19.17 19.90
C THR A 337 64.95 18.08 19.35
N ILE A 338 65.41 16.81 19.32
CA ILE A 338 64.59 15.67 18.90
C ILE A 338 63.41 15.47 19.86
N ALA A 339 63.66 15.55 21.17
CA ALA A 339 62.62 15.42 22.19
C ALA A 339 61.59 16.56 22.14
N ALA A 340 62.03 17.81 21.97
CA ALA A 340 61.13 18.96 21.83
C ALA A 340 60.23 18.84 20.59
N PHE A 341 60.79 18.42 19.45
CA PHE A 341 60.00 18.16 18.25
C PHE A 341 58.98 17.04 18.48
N ARG A 342 59.39 15.93 19.11
CA ARG A 342 58.48 14.83 19.47
C ARG A 342 57.32 15.32 20.33
N ASP A 343 57.64 16.02 21.42
CA ASP A 343 56.64 16.50 22.38
C ASP A 343 55.71 17.55 21.74
N GLU A 344 56.21 18.40 20.85
CA GLU A 344 55.39 19.35 20.10
C GLU A 344 54.42 18.65 19.15
N VAL A 345 54.89 17.64 18.41
CA VAL A 345 54.05 16.86 17.51
C VAL A 345 52.98 16.11 18.32
N GLU A 346 53.35 15.40 19.39
CA GLU A 346 52.41 14.61 20.19
C GLU A 346 51.38 15.47 20.93
N ARG A 347 51.80 16.54 21.61
CA ARG A 347 50.91 17.30 22.50
C ARG A 347 50.07 18.37 21.82
N PHE A 348 50.51 18.89 20.67
CA PHE A 348 49.84 20.03 20.05
C PHE A 348 49.38 19.74 18.63
N ARG A 349 50.26 19.16 17.80
CA ARG A 349 49.96 19.00 16.37
C ARG A 349 49.02 17.82 16.12
N MET A 350 49.24 16.68 16.79
CA MET A 350 48.37 15.52 16.70
C MET A 350 46.96 15.79 17.25
N ASP A 351 46.83 16.54 18.34
CA ASP A 351 45.53 16.91 18.91
C ASP A 351 44.71 17.79 17.96
N LYS A 352 45.36 18.79 17.32
CA LYS A 352 44.71 19.62 16.30
C LYS A 352 44.25 18.82 15.09
N LEU A 353 45.11 17.93 14.59
CA LEU A 353 44.78 17.05 13.45
C LEU A 353 43.64 16.09 13.79
N ALA A 354 43.64 15.53 15.00
CA ALA A 354 42.56 14.66 15.48
C ALA A 354 41.22 15.41 15.57
N ALA A 355 41.22 16.64 16.10
CA ALA A 355 40.02 17.47 16.17
C ALA A 355 39.46 17.84 14.78
N ALA A 356 40.34 18.18 13.82
CA ALA A 356 39.94 18.45 12.44
C ALA A 356 39.34 17.21 11.76
N LEU A 357 39.95 16.04 11.96
CA LEU A 357 39.40 14.76 11.48
C LEU A 357 38.03 14.47 12.10
N GLU A 358 37.87 14.68 13.40
CA GLU A 358 36.59 14.48 14.09
C GLU A 358 35.47 15.38 13.53
N GLN A 359 35.73 16.67 13.36
CA GLN A 359 34.74 17.61 12.82
C GLN A 359 34.27 17.19 11.43
N ARG A 360 35.19 16.80 10.56
CA ARG A 360 34.88 16.36 9.19
C ARG A 360 34.17 15.01 9.15
N GLY A 361 34.61 14.06 9.98
CA GLY A 361 33.96 12.78 10.14
C GLY A 361 32.49 12.93 10.52
N LYS A 362 32.17 13.85 11.45
CA LYS A 362 30.77 14.18 11.82
C LYS A 362 29.97 14.76 10.65
N VAL A 363 30.51 15.74 9.93
CA VAL A 363 29.84 16.35 8.77
C VAL A 363 29.54 15.31 7.69
N ARG A 364 30.48 14.39 7.42
CA ARG A 364 30.31 13.32 6.41
C ARG A 364 29.26 12.30 6.83
N LEU A 365 29.24 11.95 8.12
CA LEU A 365 28.24 11.03 8.68
C LEU A 365 26.81 11.59 8.49
N GLU A 366 26.59 12.85 8.85
CA GLU A 366 25.27 13.50 8.72
C GLU A 366 24.87 13.74 7.25
N GLY A 367 25.81 14.20 6.43
CA GLY A 367 25.56 14.47 5.02
C GLY A 367 25.22 13.21 4.22
N GLY A 368 25.92 12.10 4.49
CA GLY A 368 25.66 10.82 3.83
C GLY A 368 24.31 10.22 4.19
N ALA A 369 23.87 10.33 5.45
CA ALA A 369 22.56 9.85 5.87
C ALA A 369 21.42 10.59 5.14
N ARG A 370 21.50 11.92 5.04
CA ARG A 370 20.52 12.74 4.31
C ARG A 370 20.52 12.43 2.81
N ALA A 371 21.70 12.24 2.21
CA ALA A 371 21.80 11.88 0.80
C ALA A 371 21.10 10.56 0.46
N ILE A 372 21.21 9.55 1.35
CA ILE A 372 20.48 8.28 1.20
C ILE A 372 18.97 8.53 1.24
N GLU A 373 18.47 9.26 2.23
CA GLU A 373 17.03 9.55 2.37
C GLU A 373 16.46 10.26 1.15
N THR A 374 17.11 11.35 0.72
CA THR A 374 16.69 12.13 -0.45
C THR A 374 16.67 11.26 -1.69
N ARG A 375 17.73 10.47 -1.92
CA ARG A 375 17.84 9.64 -3.11
C ARG A 375 16.81 8.51 -3.14
N VAL A 376 16.52 7.90 -2.00
CA VAL A 376 15.46 6.88 -1.90
C VAL A 376 14.09 7.51 -2.18
N ALA A 377 13.82 8.69 -1.62
CA ALA A 377 12.56 9.41 -1.87
C ALA A 377 12.38 9.73 -3.37
N GLU A 378 13.42 10.22 -4.05
CA GLU A 378 13.42 10.45 -5.49
C GLU A 378 13.12 9.18 -6.28
N LEU A 379 13.81 8.07 -5.96
CA LEU A 379 13.62 6.78 -6.64
C LEU A 379 12.20 6.25 -6.48
N VAL A 380 11.59 6.42 -5.29
CA VAL A 380 10.21 6.01 -5.03
C VAL A 380 9.23 6.88 -5.82
N ALA A 381 9.44 8.19 -5.89
CA ALA A 381 8.50 9.13 -6.52
C ALA A 381 8.58 9.17 -8.06
N GLU A 382 9.66 8.70 -8.67
CA GLU A 382 9.91 8.84 -10.12
C GLU A 382 8.88 8.10 -10.97
N ARG A 383 8.48 6.88 -10.57
CA ARG A 383 7.63 5.96 -11.35
C ARG A 383 6.83 5.02 -10.45
N PRO A 384 5.77 4.36 -10.96
CA PRO A 384 4.99 3.41 -10.17
C PRO A 384 5.85 2.27 -9.58
N THR A 385 6.83 1.79 -10.34
CA THR A 385 7.78 0.75 -9.91
C THR A 385 8.95 1.27 -9.06
N GLY A 386 8.93 2.55 -8.67
CA GLY A 386 9.99 3.23 -7.95
C GLY A 386 10.36 2.57 -6.62
N HIS A 387 9.37 2.07 -5.89
CA HIS A 387 9.59 1.28 -4.67
C HIS A 387 10.44 0.03 -4.93
N ALA A 388 10.01 -0.83 -5.87
CA ALA A 388 10.72 -2.06 -6.20
C ALA A 388 12.15 -1.78 -6.69
N ARG A 389 12.34 -0.70 -7.45
CA ARG A 389 13.66 -0.22 -7.89
C ARG A 389 14.53 0.23 -6.70
N ALA A 390 13.98 1.02 -5.78
CA ALA A 390 14.70 1.48 -4.59
C ALA A 390 15.16 0.30 -3.71
N LEU A 391 14.35 -0.76 -3.57
CA LEU A 391 14.73 -1.98 -2.87
C LEU A 391 15.96 -2.67 -3.51
N LEU A 392 16.00 -2.80 -4.84
CA LEU A 392 17.12 -3.41 -5.55
C LEU A 392 18.40 -2.58 -5.38
N VAL A 393 18.28 -1.26 -5.56
CA VAL A 393 19.39 -0.32 -5.40
C VAL A 393 19.97 -0.36 -3.98
N LEU A 394 19.12 -0.36 -2.95
CA LEU A 394 19.58 -0.43 -1.56
C LEU A 394 20.20 -1.79 -1.19
N ARG A 395 19.77 -2.90 -1.81
CA ARG A 395 20.40 -4.22 -1.61
C ARG A 395 21.81 -4.28 -2.18
N ASP A 396 22.02 -3.70 -3.37
CA ASP A 396 23.35 -3.56 -3.95
C ASP A 396 24.22 -2.62 -3.11
N ALA A 397 23.68 -1.46 -2.71
CA ALA A 397 24.35 -0.51 -1.82
C ALA A 397 24.75 -1.16 -0.49
N ARG A 398 23.86 -1.95 0.15
CA ARG A 398 24.18 -2.72 1.36
C ARG A 398 25.36 -3.66 1.15
N THR A 399 25.37 -4.38 0.03
CA THR A 399 26.43 -5.34 -0.30
C THR A 399 27.78 -4.63 -0.47
N ARG A 400 27.79 -3.48 -1.17
CA ARG A 400 28.98 -2.64 -1.33
C ARG A 400 29.47 -2.05 -0.01
N ALA A 401 28.57 -1.45 0.76
CA ALA A 401 28.90 -0.86 2.05
C ALA A 401 29.51 -1.89 3.01
N LYS A 402 28.96 -3.11 3.03
CA LYS A 402 29.53 -4.21 3.79
C LYS A 402 30.91 -4.63 3.26
N GLY A 403 31.08 -4.77 1.95
CA GLY A 403 32.37 -5.09 1.34
C GLY A 403 33.47 -4.09 1.71
N TYR A 404 33.19 -2.78 1.57
CA TYR A 404 34.13 -1.73 1.95
C TYR A 404 34.38 -1.68 3.46
N LEU A 405 33.36 -1.93 4.28
CA LEU A 405 33.53 -2.00 5.73
C LEU A 405 34.44 -3.17 6.12
N ASP A 406 34.26 -4.35 5.53
CA ASP A 406 35.08 -5.53 5.80
C ASP A 406 36.55 -5.29 5.38
N GLU A 407 36.79 -4.61 4.26
CA GLU A 407 38.14 -4.19 3.82
C GLU A 407 38.81 -3.26 4.83
N VAL A 408 38.09 -2.24 5.31
CA VAL A 408 38.60 -1.29 6.30
C VAL A 408 38.84 -1.95 7.66
N VAL A 409 37.94 -2.84 8.10
CA VAL A 409 38.11 -3.61 9.35
C VAL A 409 39.39 -4.44 9.31
N ARG A 410 39.66 -5.14 8.20
CA ARG A 410 40.92 -5.91 8.05
C ARG A 410 42.15 -5.01 8.13
N ALA A 411 42.10 -3.82 7.53
CA ALA A 411 43.19 -2.85 7.62
C ALA A 411 43.41 -2.33 9.05
N ILE A 412 42.37 -2.24 9.87
CA ILE A 412 42.44 -1.81 11.27
C ILE A 412 42.92 -2.92 12.20
N GLU A 413 42.58 -4.19 11.92
CA GLU A 413 42.99 -5.36 12.72
C GLU A 413 44.48 -5.70 12.60
N ALA A 414 45.10 -5.34 11.47
CA ALA A 414 46.55 -5.50 11.25
C ALA A 414 47.23 -4.12 11.07
N PRO A 415 47.25 -3.27 12.12
CA PRO A 415 47.78 -1.93 11.98
C PRO A 415 49.31 -1.96 11.82
N GLU A 416 49.84 -1.26 10.83
CA GLU A 416 51.30 -1.06 10.64
C GLU A 416 51.89 -0.06 11.66
N LEU A 417 51.46 -0.15 12.93
CA LEU A 417 51.92 0.73 14.00
C LEU A 417 53.17 0.12 14.65
N SER A 418 54.32 0.40 14.06
CA SER A 418 55.61 0.09 14.69
C SER A 418 55.81 0.91 15.97
N PRO A 419 56.52 0.37 16.98
CA PRO A 419 56.91 1.15 18.15
C PRO A 419 57.73 2.36 17.72
N LEU A 420 57.72 3.41 18.56
CA LEU A 420 58.48 4.63 18.29
C LEU A 420 59.96 4.26 18.03
N PRO A 421 60.53 4.66 16.89
CA PRO A 421 61.91 4.31 16.54
C PRO A 421 62.89 4.95 17.55
N ALA A 422 63.90 4.18 17.98
CA ALA A 422 64.93 4.68 18.87
C ALA A 422 65.89 5.63 18.13
N SER A 423 66.42 6.64 18.83
CA SER A 423 67.36 7.58 18.24
C SER A 423 68.71 6.91 17.93
N PRO A 424 69.25 7.05 16.71
CA PRO A 424 70.57 6.49 16.37
C PRO A 424 71.73 7.31 16.94
N LEU A 425 71.44 8.43 17.62
CA LEU A 425 72.42 9.42 18.05
C LEU A 425 73.49 8.82 18.97
N ALA A 426 73.11 8.01 19.96
CA ALA A 426 74.05 7.46 20.93
C ALA A 426 75.08 6.52 20.29
N GLU A 427 74.60 5.60 19.44
CA GLU A 427 75.44 4.63 18.71
C GLU A 427 76.37 5.32 17.71
N LYS A 428 75.83 6.26 16.91
CA LYS A 428 76.60 6.97 15.89
C LYS A 428 77.61 7.93 16.49
N LEU A 429 77.29 8.58 17.62
CA LEU A 429 78.27 9.38 18.36
C LEU A 429 79.38 8.52 18.94
N ALA A 430 79.08 7.34 19.50
CA ALA A 430 80.13 6.44 20.01
C ALA A 430 81.10 6.00 18.90
N ALA A 431 80.59 5.68 17.71
CA ALA A 431 81.42 5.34 16.55
C ALA A 431 82.28 6.53 16.08
N LEU A 432 81.75 7.75 16.13
CA LEU A 432 82.50 8.97 15.81
C LEU A 432 83.57 9.27 16.88
N GLU A 433 83.24 9.13 18.16
CA GLU A 433 84.16 9.27 19.28
C GLU A 433 85.34 8.30 19.15
N GLU A 434 85.05 7.05 18.79
CA GLU A 434 86.06 6.03 18.49
C GLU A 434 86.97 6.48 17.34
N ALA A 435 86.41 6.86 16.19
CA ALA A 435 87.18 7.31 15.03
C ALA A 435 88.08 8.53 15.34
N ILE A 436 87.58 9.49 16.13
CA ILE A 436 88.33 10.66 16.57
C ILE A 436 89.46 10.27 17.54
N SER A 437 89.21 9.32 18.45
CA SER A 437 90.21 8.89 19.45
C SER A 437 91.46 8.26 18.81
N TYR A 438 91.29 7.59 17.66
CA TYR A 438 92.39 7.01 16.87
C TYR A 438 93.13 8.04 16.00
N ARG A 439 92.65 9.29 15.94
CA ARG A 439 93.31 10.34 15.15
C ARG A 439 94.64 10.73 15.80
N PRO A 440 95.76 10.66 15.06
CA PRO A 440 97.08 10.92 15.62
C PRO A 440 97.28 12.41 15.95
N ARG A 441 97.84 12.70 17.13
CA ARG A 441 98.02 14.07 17.63
C ARG A 441 99.08 14.82 16.82
N PRO A 442 98.81 16.03 16.30
CA PRO A 442 99.77 16.78 15.48
C PRO A 442 101.14 16.95 16.16
N ARG A 443 101.16 17.32 17.44
CA ARG A 443 102.40 17.49 18.22
C ARG A 443 103.17 16.17 18.39
N ARG A 444 102.49 15.05 18.68
CA ARG A 444 103.14 13.74 18.82
C ARG A 444 103.70 13.26 17.48
N MET A 445 103.01 13.52 16.37
CA MET A 445 103.50 13.20 15.03
C MET A 445 104.74 14.01 14.66
N VAL A 446 104.78 15.30 15.00
CA VAL A 446 105.96 16.14 14.76
C VAL A 446 107.15 15.65 15.57
N VAL A 447 106.98 15.34 16.86
CA VAL A 447 108.05 14.85 17.74
C VAL A 447 108.54 13.45 17.30
N LEU A 448 107.61 12.51 17.09
CA LEU A 448 107.95 11.15 16.65
C LEU A 448 108.54 11.15 15.24
N GLY A 449 108.03 12.00 14.35
CA GLY A 449 108.54 12.20 13.00
C GLY A 449 109.91 12.83 12.96
N ALA A 450 110.19 13.80 13.83
CA ALA A 450 111.52 14.37 14.00
C ALA A 450 112.50 13.33 14.56
N ALA A 451 112.09 12.53 15.55
CA ALA A 451 112.92 11.47 16.12
C ALA A 451 113.21 10.35 15.11
N LEU A 452 112.18 9.83 14.42
CA LEU A 452 112.32 8.83 13.37
C LEU A 452 113.10 9.36 12.17
N GLY A 453 112.89 10.61 11.79
CA GLY A 453 113.65 11.31 10.76
C GLY A 453 115.12 11.38 11.12
N LEU A 454 115.44 11.79 12.35
CA LEU A 454 116.82 11.86 12.84
C LEU A 454 117.51 10.49 12.90
N VAL A 455 116.83 9.46 13.43
CA VAL A 455 117.34 8.08 13.46
C VAL A 455 117.55 7.54 12.04
N SER A 456 116.59 7.75 11.14
CA SER A 456 116.67 7.32 9.74
C SER A 456 117.78 8.06 9.00
N ALA A 457 117.97 9.37 9.25
CA ALA A 457 119.05 10.15 8.69
C ALA A 457 120.41 9.57 9.11
N LEU A 458 120.60 9.31 10.41
CA LEU A 458 121.84 8.71 10.92
C LEU A 458 122.12 7.34 10.28
N LEU A 459 121.09 6.48 10.17
CA LEU A 459 121.22 5.18 9.52
C LEU A 459 121.54 5.31 8.02
N LEU A 460 120.84 6.18 7.28
CA LEU A 460 121.06 6.37 5.85
C LEU A 460 122.45 6.94 5.56
N SER A 461 122.90 7.90 6.36
CA SER A 461 124.26 8.44 6.30
C SER A 461 125.29 7.36 6.59
N GLY A 462 125.05 6.53 7.61
CA GLY A 462 125.87 5.36 7.92
C GLY A 462 125.97 4.39 6.75
N VAL A 463 124.84 4.05 6.13
CA VAL A 463 124.79 3.20 4.91
C VAL A 463 125.54 3.85 3.75
N LEU A 464 125.31 5.13 3.45
CA LEU A 464 126.01 5.83 2.36
C LEU A 464 127.53 5.83 2.55
N VAL A 465 127.99 6.11 3.78
CA VAL A 465 129.42 6.10 4.14
C VAL A 465 129.99 4.68 4.05
N SER A 466 129.28 3.67 4.57
CA SER A 466 129.71 2.27 4.49
C SER A 466 129.71 1.73 3.06
N SER A 467 128.72 2.06 2.24
CA SER A 467 128.66 1.69 0.82
C SER A 467 129.80 2.32 0.03
N TYR A 468 130.14 3.60 0.31
CA TYR A 468 131.30 4.25 -0.30
C TYR A 468 132.61 3.55 0.09
N ARG A 469 132.77 3.16 1.36
CA ARG A 469 133.93 2.37 1.80
C ARG A 469 134.01 1.00 1.12
N ALA A 470 132.89 0.27 1.05
CA ALA A 470 132.83 -1.05 0.41
C ALA A 470 133.12 -1.00 -1.10
N LEU A 471 132.68 0.05 -1.79
CA LEU A 471 132.98 0.27 -3.22
C LEU A 471 134.48 0.52 -3.49
N LEU A 472 135.19 1.13 -2.54
CA LEU A 472 136.62 1.46 -2.69
C LEU A 472 137.55 0.42 -2.07
N ALA A 473 137.06 -0.43 -1.16
CA ALA A 473 137.79 -1.50 -0.52
C ALA A 473 136.86 -2.72 -0.31
N PRO A 474 136.91 -3.75 -1.18
CA PRO A 474 135.96 -4.86 -1.17
C PRO A 474 136.09 -5.82 0.03
N PHE A 475 137.17 -5.72 0.82
CA PHE A 475 137.39 -6.51 2.04
C PHE A 475 137.98 -5.64 3.17
N PRO A 476 137.18 -4.83 3.87
CA PRO A 476 137.65 -4.07 5.02
C PRO A 476 137.73 -4.99 6.27
N PRO A 477 138.81 -4.92 7.08
CA PRO A 477 138.86 -5.58 8.38
C PRO A 477 137.77 -5.03 9.32
N PHE A 478 137.21 -5.89 10.16
CA PHE A 478 135.95 -5.69 10.91
C PHE A 478 135.83 -4.41 11.77
N PHE A 479 136.94 -3.70 12.05
CA PHE A 479 136.98 -2.53 12.95
C PHE A 479 137.24 -1.17 12.28
N ASP A 480 137.22 -1.07 10.94
CA ASP A 480 137.54 0.17 10.22
C ASP A 480 136.38 1.20 10.15
N ALA A 481 135.39 1.09 11.04
CA ALA A 481 134.22 1.97 11.03
C ALA A 481 134.54 3.45 11.31
N VAL A 482 135.70 3.76 11.90
CA VAL A 482 136.06 5.11 12.40
C VAL A 482 137.27 5.72 11.65
N SER A 483 137.89 5.01 10.71
CA SER A 483 139.05 5.52 9.97
C SER A 483 138.67 6.62 8.95
N PRO A 484 139.57 7.58 8.66
CA PRO A 484 139.28 8.65 7.70
C PRO A 484 138.96 8.06 6.33
N LEU A 485 137.92 8.62 5.68
CA LEU A 485 137.46 8.13 4.38
C LEU A 485 138.60 8.17 3.34
N PRO A 486 138.76 7.11 2.51
CA PRO A 486 139.81 7.04 1.50
C PRO A 486 139.76 8.24 0.55
N ALA A 487 140.94 8.70 0.12
CA ALA A 487 141.06 9.87 -0.74
C ALA A 487 140.47 9.61 -2.14
N GLY A 488 139.57 10.47 -2.61
CA GLY A 488 138.95 10.36 -3.93
C GLY A 488 138.12 11.59 -4.28
N ARG A 489 137.85 11.80 -5.59
CA ARG A 489 137.09 12.97 -6.10
C ARG A 489 135.69 13.11 -5.49
N LEU A 490 135.09 12.00 -5.04
CA LEU A 490 133.75 11.98 -4.44
C LEU A 490 133.77 12.11 -2.90
N ARG A 491 134.94 12.11 -2.25
CA ARG A 491 135.09 12.21 -0.79
C ARG A 491 134.27 13.35 -0.15
N PRO A 492 134.18 14.57 -0.72
CA PRO A 492 133.39 15.65 -0.12
C PRO A 492 131.90 15.31 0.05
N PHE A 493 131.34 14.44 -0.79
CA PHE A 493 129.93 14.05 -0.74
C PHE A 493 129.62 12.99 0.32
N PHE A 494 130.65 12.30 0.84
CA PHE A 494 130.52 11.23 1.85
C PHE A 494 131.20 11.60 3.18
N THR A 495 131.84 12.77 3.27
CA THR A 495 132.41 13.30 4.51
C THR A 495 131.37 14.20 5.19
N PRO A 496 131.20 14.16 6.53
CA PRO A 496 130.30 15.06 7.22
C PRO A 496 130.58 16.53 6.85
N PRO A 497 129.55 17.36 6.58
CA PRO A 497 128.13 17.15 6.88
C PRO A 497 127.25 16.64 5.72
N VAL A 498 127.78 16.46 4.50
CA VAL A 498 126.98 16.19 3.29
C VAL A 498 126.08 14.95 3.36
N PRO A 499 126.55 13.74 3.77
CA PRO A 499 125.69 12.57 3.86
C PRO A 499 124.63 12.68 4.97
N LEU A 500 124.89 13.48 6.01
CA LEU A 500 123.90 13.80 7.05
C LEU A 500 122.80 14.68 6.50
N LEU A 501 123.13 15.73 5.74
CA LEU A 501 122.15 16.59 5.08
C LEU A 501 121.28 15.82 4.08
N ALA A 502 121.89 14.92 3.28
CA ALA A 502 121.16 14.06 2.36
C ALA A 502 120.25 13.05 3.08
N GLY A 503 120.75 12.43 4.17
CA GLY A 503 119.96 11.54 5.04
C GLY A 503 118.78 12.27 5.68
N VAL A 504 118.98 13.48 6.18
CA VAL A 504 117.92 14.33 6.76
C VAL A 504 116.88 14.71 5.70
N ALA A 505 117.28 15.15 4.51
CA ALA A 505 116.33 15.54 3.45
C ALA A 505 115.42 14.38 3.01
N LEU A 506 115.99 13.20 2.77
CA LEU A 506 115.24 12.01 2.34
C LEU A 506 114.36 11.43 3.45
N SER A 507 114.87 11.36 4.68
CA SER A 507 114.12 10.84 5.82
C SER A 507 113.01 11.78 6.27
N ALA A 508 113.23 13.10 6.26
CA ALA A 508 112.21 14.10 6.58
C ALA A 508 111.06 14.05 5.57
N TYR A 509 111.37 13.93 4.27
CA TYR A 509 110.34 13.82 3.22
C TYR A 509 109.55 12.50 3.31
N SER A 510 110.24 11.36 3.45
CA SER A 510 109.60 10.04 3.55
C SER A 510 108.77 9.88 4.83
N THR A 511 109.31 10.28 5.99
CA THR A 511 108.63 10.21 7.29
C THR A 511 107.48 11.21 7.34
N GLY A 512 107.69 12.43 6.84
CA GLY A 512 106.65 13.45 6.71
C GLY A 512 105.49 12.98 5.83
N TYR A 513 105.78 12.35 4.69
CA TYR A 513 104.76 11.79 3.79
C TYR A 513 103.98 10.63 4.42
N ARG A 514 104.67 9.68 5.10
CA ARG A 514 104.00 8.56 5.80
C ARG A 514 103.11 9.03 6.94
N LEU A 515 103.58 10.00 7.73
CA LEU A 515 102.81 10.62 8.80
C LEU A 515 101.62 11.39 8.22
N TRP A 516 101.82 12.19 7.18
CA TRP A 516 100.72 12.85 6.47
C TRP A 516 99.69 11.84 5.95
N LYS A 517 100.11 10.75 5.31
CA LYS A 517 99.22 9.70 4.80
C LYS A 517 98.46 9.01 5.93
N HIS A 518 99.11 8.75 7.06
CA HIS A 518 98.47 8.19 8.25
C HIS A 518 97.42 9.16 8.83
N ARG A 519 97.77 10.43 9.03
CA ARG A 519 96.83 11.47 9.50
C ARG A 519 95.66 11.65 8.54
N LYS A 520 95.91 11.65 7.23
CA LYS A 520 94.88 11.77 6.19
C LYS A 520 93.87 10.63 6.26
N ARG A 521 94.33 9.39 6.42
CA ARG A 521 93.43 8.22 6.57
C ARG A 521 92.50 8.35 7.77
N HIS A 522 93.03 8.66 8.95
CA HIS A 522 92.20 8.82 10.15
C HIS A 522 91.31 10.07 10.12
N HIS A 523 91.75 11.15 9.47
CA HIS A 523 90.90 12.32 9.24
C HIS A 523 89.72 11.98 8.31
N ASN A 524 89.98 11.28 7.21
CA ASN A 524 88.90 10.83 6.32
C ASN A 524 87.92 9.91 7.05
N TRP A 525 88.41 8.96 7.86
CA TRP A 525 87.54 8.09 8.65
C TRP A 525 86.66 8.87 9.64
N ALA A 526 87.21 9.89 10.31
CA ALA A 526 86.41 10.74 11.20
C ALA A 526 85.37 11.58 10.43
N CYS A 527 85.72 12.09 9.24
CA CYS A 527 84.77 12.80 8.37
C CYS A 527 83.66 11.86 7.87
N GLU A 528 84.00 10.64 7.46
CA GLU A 528 83.03 9.60 7.07
C GLU A 528 82.06 9.29 8.22
N ALA A 529 82.58 9.07 9.44
CA ALA A 529 81.74 8.82 10.62
C ALA A 529 80.83 10.03 10.98
N ARG A 530 81.28 11.26 10.72
CA ARG A 530 80.49 12.48 10.91
C ARG A 530 79.40 12.63 9.87
N ASP A 531 79.70 12.33 8.61
CA ASP A 531 78.71 12.36 7.52
C ASP A 531 77.66 11.25 7.71
N ASP A 532 78.09 10.06 8.16
CA ASP A 532 77.19 8.97 8.56
C ASP A 532 76.26 9.37 9.71
N LEU A 533 76.76 10.11 10.72
CA LEU A 533 75.96 10.67 11.80
C LEU A 533 74.92 11.66 11.25
N ALA A 534 75.34 12.60 10.39
CA ALA A 534 74.45 13.60 9.81
C ALA A 534 73.34 12.94 8.96
N GLN A 535 73.70 11.97 8.12
CA GLN A 535 72.73 11.23 7.31
C GLN A 535 71.78 10.39 8.19
N SER A 536 72.29 9.73 9.23
CA SER A 536 71.48 8.90 10.12
C SER A 536 70.47 9.73 10.91
N ILE A 537 70.87 10.91 11.41
CA ILE A 537 69.96 11.83 12.10
C ILE A 537 68.88 12.36 11.13
N ALA A 538 69.27 12.80 9.94
CA ALA A 538 68.34 13.31 8.94
C ALA A 538 67.32 12.24 8.52
N ARG A 539 67.78 11.00 8.32
CA ARG A 539 66.95 9.84 8.02
C ARG A 539 65.98 9.53 9.16
N HIS A 540 66.47 9.47 10.39
CA HIS A 540 65.64 9.19 11.56
C HIS A 540 64.50 10.18 11.74
N ILE A 541 64.76 11.48 11.54
CA ILE A 541 63.73 12.50 11.68
C ILE A 541 62.72 12.43 10.52
N ARG A 542 63.19 12.33 9.27
CA ARG A 542 62.32 12.43 8.08
C ARG A 542 61.61 11.14 7.71
N GLU A 543 62.27 10.00 7.83
CA GLU A 543 61.69 8.72 7.41
C GLU A 543 61.07 7.99 8.60
N ASP A 544 61.78 7.91 9.73
CA ASP A 544 61.32 7.07 10.84
C ASP A 544 60.28 7.80 11.71
N LEU A 545 60.57 9.01 12.20
CA LEU A 545 59.67 9.76 13.09
C LEU A 545 58.45 10.33 12.34
N VAL A 546 58.66 11.06 11.24
CA VAL A 546 57.54 11.58 10.43
C VAL A 546 56.70 10.42 9.88
N GLY A 547 57.33 9.37 9.33
CA GLY A 547 56.61 8.19 8.86
C GLY A 547 55.82 7.47 9.95
N HIS A 548 56.29 7.46 11.20
CA HIS A 548 55.53 6.95 12.35
C HIS A 548 54.25 7.77 12.61
N TYR A 549 54.33 9.10 12.61
CA TYR A 549 53.16 9.95 12.81
C TYR A 549 52.17 9.91 11.63
N GLU A 550 52.67 9.80 10.40
CA GLU A 550 51.83 9.60 9.21
C GLU A 550 51.03 8.29 9.30
N ARG A 551 51.67 7.18 9.70
CA ARG A 551 50.98 5.90 9.92
C ARG A 551 49.93 5.99 11.02
N ARG A 552 50.22 6.70 12.13
CA ARG A 552 49.23 6.94 13.21
C ARG A 552 48.04 7.77 12.73
N LEU A 553 48.28 8.81 11.93
CA LEU A 553 47.20 9.63 11.40
C LEU A 553 46.35 8.86 10.37
N HIS A 554 46.98 8.07 9.50
CA HIS A 554 46.29 7.20 8.57
C HIS A 554 45.39 6.20 9.32
N TYR A 555 45.91 5.58 10.38
CA TYR A 555 45.11 4.72 11.25
C TYR A 555 43.90 5.44 11.86
N ALA A 556 44.07 6.67 12.36
CA ALA A 556 42.96 7.48 12.87
C ALA A 556 41.91 7.81 11.79
N ARG A 557 42.32 8.01 10.54
CA ARG A 557 41.41 8.19 9.40
C ARG A 557 40.62 6.91 9.12
N LEU A 558 41.28 5.76 9.07
CA LEU A 558 40.63 4.46 8.85
C LEU A 558 39.54 4.19 9.90
N LEU A 559 39.78 4.51 11.18
CA LEU A 559 38.77 4.42 12.24
C LEU A 559 37.53 5.30 11.95
N TRP A 560 37.73 6.49 11.39
CA TRP A 560 36.61 7.36 10.97
C TRP A 560 35.91 6.83 9.72
N VAL A 561 36.64 6.31 8.73
CA VAL A 561 36.06 5.65 7.55
C VAL A 561 35.19 4.48 7.98
N GLN A 562 35.67 3.63 8.90
CA GLN A 562 34.91 2.54 9.48
C GLN A 562 33.62 3.04 10.12
N ARG A 563 33.70 4.10 10.94
CA ARG A 563 32.52 4.68 11.62
C ARG A 563 31.49 5.24 10.65
N VAL A 564 31.94 5.94 9.60
CA VAL A 564 31.05 6.49 8.55
C VAL A 564 30.38 5.34 7.78
N LEU A 565 31.15 4.35 7.31
CA LEU A 565 30.60 3.21 6.57
C LEU A 565 29.63 2.39 7.41
N ALA A 566 29.95 2.12 8.69
CA ALA A 566 29.05 1.43 9.60
C ALA A 566 27.75 2.21 9.83
N HIS A 567 27.82 3.54 9.95
CA HIS A 567 26.63 4.38 10.07
C HIS A 567 25.77 4.34 8.80
N LEU A 568 26.38 4.50 7.61
CA LEU A 568 25.67 4.43 6.33
C LEU A 568 25.03 3.07 6.12
N LEU A 569 25.74 1.97 6.45
CA LEU A 569 25.18 0.63 6.40
C LEU A 569 23.93 0.51 7.28
N GLY A 570 23.98 1.02 8.51
CA GLY A 570 22.82 1.06 9.41
C GLY A 570 21.64 1.86 8.84
N ARG A 571 21.91 3.00 8.19
CA ARG A 571 20.86 3.81 7.51
C ARG A 571 20.27 3.09 6.30
N ILE A 572 21.09 2.40 5.50
CA ILE A 572 20.64 1.58 4.37
C ILE A 572 19.76 0.44 4.87
N GLU A 573 20.13 -0.25 5.95
CA GLU A 573 19.33 -1.32 6.53
C GLU A 573 17.99 -0.82 7.09
N GLN A 574 17.96 0.37 7.70
CA GLN A 574 16.72 1.01 8.13
C GLN A 574 15.82 1.38 6.94
N ALA A 575 16.38 1.94 5.87
CA ALA A 575 15.63 2.26 4.65
C ALA A 575 15.08 0.98 3.96
N LEU A 576 15.86 -0.10 3.94
CA LEU A 576 15.41 -1.41 3.45
C LEU A 576 14.22 -1.93 4.26
N ALA A 577 14.31 -1.89 5.59
CA ALA A 577 13.22 -2.32 6.46
C ALA A 577 11.94 -1.49 6.25
N ALA A 578 12.07 -0.16 6.09
CA ALA A 578 10.94 0.71 5.79
C ALA A 578 10.29 0.36 4.44
N LEU A 579 11.07 0.16 3.38
CA LEU A 579 10.54 -0.26 2.08
C LEU A 579 9.89 -1.66 2.15
N GLU A 580 10.45 -2.60 2.90
CA GLU A 580 9.82 -3.91 3.10
C GLU A 580 8.49 -3.79 3.84
N ALA A 581 8.38 -2.89 4.83
CA ALA A 581 7.11 -2.55 5.48
C ALA A 581 6.11 -1.93 4.48
N THR A 582 6.54 -0.99 3.63
CA THR A 582 5.72 -0.44 2.54
C THR A 582 5.22 -1.53 1.60
N ARG A 583 6.06 -2.53 1.26
CA ARG A 583 5.66 -3.67 0.41
C ARG A 583 4.57 -4.50 1.08
N ALA A 584 4.65 -4.70 2.40
CA ALA A 584 3.62 -5.39 3.18
C ALA A 584 2.31 -4.57 3.23
N ALA A 585 2.41 -3.25 3.37
CA ALA A 585 1.26 -2.33 3.33
C ALA A 585 0.53 -2.38 1.98
N LEU A 586 1.26 -2.33 0.86
CA LEU A 586 0.71 -2.50 -0.50
C LEU A 586 -0.04 -3.83 -0.66
N ALA A 587 0.51 -4.92 -0.11
CA ALA A 587 -0.16 -6.22 -0.15
C ALA A 587 -1.40 -6.28 0.75
N ALA A 588 -1.42 -5.55 1.87
CA ALA A 588 -2.60 -5.44 2.74
C ALA A 588 -3.72 -4.62 2.09
N ALA A 589 -3.37 -3.51 1.41
CA ALA A 589 -4.28 -2.68 0.65
C ALA A 589 -4.94 -3.47 -0.50
N ASP A 590 -4.16 -4.22 -1.27
CA ASP A 590 -4.69 -5.09 -2.34
C ASP A 590 -5.68 -6.12 -1.80
N ARG A 591 -5.38 -6.74 -0.65
CA ARG A 591 -6.35 -7.64 0.02
C ARG A 591 -7.62 -6.92 0.47
N ALA A 592 -7.51 -5.68 0.95
CA ALA A 592 -8.67 -4.89 1.35
C ALA A 592 -9.55 -4.55 0.14
N LEU A 593 -8.95 -4.05 -0.94
CA LEU A 593 -9.65 -3.76 -2.19
C LEU A 593 -10.28 -5.01 -2.80
N HIS A 594 -9.61 -6.15 -2.74
CA HIS A 594 -10.17 -7.42 -3.22
C HIS A 594 -11.39 -7.86 -2.39
N ARG A 595 -11.39 -7.60 -1.07
CA ARG A 595 -12.58 -7.83 -0.23
C ARG A 595 -13.70 -6.87 -0.59
N GLU A 596 -13.41 -5.59 -0.81
CA GLU A 596 -14.38 -4.59 -1.25
C GLU A 596 -15.01 -4.97 -2.60
N GLU A 597 -14.19 -5.41 -3.55
CA GLU A 597 -14.67 -5.94 -4.84
C GLU A 597 -15.59 -7.15 -4.63
N HIS A 598 -15.15 -8.14 -3.85
CA HIS A 598 -15.93 -9.36 -3.60
C HIS A 598 -17.20 -9.12 -2.79
N GLU A 599 -17.18 -8.18 -1.85
CA GLU A 599 -18.35 -7.76 -1.09
C GLU A 599 -19.31 -6.95 -1.96
N GLY A 600 -18.78 -6.07 -2.82
CA GLY A 600 -19.54 -5.37 -3.84
C GLY A 600 -20.23 -6.34 -4.81
N GLU A 601 -19.49 -7.30 -5.34
CA GLU A 601 -20.02 -8.37 -6.21
C GLU A 601 -21.06 -9.21 -5.48
N ARG A 602 -20.80 -9.61 -4.23
CA ARG A 602 -21.81 -10.28 -3.41
C ARG A 602 -23.06 -9.42 -3.24
N ASN A 603 -22.95 -8.15 -2.90
CA ASN A 603 -24.11 -7.28 -2.73
C ASN A 603 -24.87 -7.08 -4.05
N LEU A 604 -24.14 -6.98 -5.16
CA LEU A 604 -24.70 -6.84 -6.50
C LEU A 604 -25.39 -8.13 -6.98
N PHE A 605 -24.84 -9.31 -6.71
CA PHE A 605 -25.36 -10.59 -7.25
C PHE A 605 -26.21 -11.40 -6.28
N SER A 606 -26.07 -11.19 -4.96
CA SER A 606 -26.83 -11.97 -3.95
C SER A 606 -28.29 -11.53 -3.82
N GLY A 607 -28.71 -10.49 -4.56
CA GLY A 607 -30.06 -9.95 -4.51
C GLY A 607 -30.29 -9.31 -3.15
N GLY A 608 -30.29 -7.98 -3.11
CA GLY A 608 -30.44 -7.24 -1.86
C GLY A 608 -31.56 -7.82 -1.01
N MET A 609 -31.25 -8.14 0.26
CA MET A 609 -32.22 -8.58 1.29
C MET A 609 -33.43 -7.64 1.46
N LEU A 610 -33.45 -6.51 0.73
CA LEU A 610 -34.34 -5.38 0.87
C LEU A 610 -35.43 -5.27 -0.22
N ALA A 611 -35.40 -6.04 -1.31
CA ALA A 611 -36.35 -5.88 -2.41
C ALA A 611 -37.38 -7.02 -2.53
N SER A 612 -38.56 -6.66 -3.02
CA SER A 612 -39.82 -7.15 -2.50
C SER A 612 -40.67 -7.91 -3.51
N SER A 613 -40.10 -8.85 -4.26
CA SER A 613 -40.82 -9.51 -5.35
C SER A 613 -40.50 -10.99 -5.53
N VAL A 614 -41.44 -11.72 -6.15
CA VAL A 614 -41.36 -13.16 -6.49
C VAL A 614 -40.19 -13.46 -7.42
N LEU A 615 -39.75 -12.46 -8.20
CA LEU A 615 -38.54 -12.49 -9.01
C LEU A 615 -37.81 -11.15 -8.84
N HIS A 616 -36.59 -11.18 -8.32
CA HIS A 616 -35.69 -10.03 -8.30
C HIS A 616 -34.49 -10.34 -9.18
N ALA A 617 -34.07 -9.37 -9.99
CA ALA A 617 -32.85 -9.49 -10.76
C ALA A 617 -32.08 -8.19 -10.64
N SER A 618 -30.82 -8.31 -10.26
CA SER A 618 -29.85 -7.24 -10.49
C SER A 618 -29.63 -7.11 -11.98
N ILE A 619 -29.60 -5.87 -12.46
CA ILE A 619 -29.43 -5.59 -13.88
C ILE A 619 -28.06 -6.07 -14.39
N VAL A 620 -27.04 -6.13 -13.55
CA VAL A 620 -25.68 -6.45 -13.98
C VAL A 620 -25.29 -7.83 -13.45
N GLY A 621 -24.82 -8.71 -14.34
CA GLY A 621 -24.21 -10.00 -13.99
C GLY A 621 -22.68 -9.92 -13.86
N PRO A 622 -22.00 -11.00 -13.44
CA PRO A 622 -20.53 -11.04 -13.31
C PRO A 622 -19.80 -10.65 -14.59
N ASP A 623 -20.17 -11.26 -15.72
CA ASP A 623 -19.56 -10.99 -17.03
C ASP A 623 -19.79 -9.53 -17.48
N ASP A 624 -20.90 -8.92 -17.06
CA ASP A 624 -21.22 -7.54 -17.37
C ASP A 624 -20.33 -6.57 -16.58
N VAL A 625 -19.96 -6.89 -15.33
CA VAL A 625 -19.04 -6.06 -14.53
C VAL A 625 -17.68 -5.97 -15.21
N ASP A 626 -17.19 -7.08 -15.75
CA ASP A 626 -15.93 -7.12 -16.51
C ASP A 626 -16.01 -6.26 -17.77
N ALA A 627 -17.09 -6.37 -18.55
CA ALA A 627 -17.30 -5.60 -19.76
C ALA A 627 -17.45 -4.08 -19.46
N ILE A 628 -18.21 -3.73 -18.42
CA ILE A 628 -18.39 -2.34 -17.98
C ILE A 628 -17.04 -1.75 -17.59
N TYR A 629 -16.29 -2.46 -16.74
CA TYR A 629 -15.00 -2.00 -16.29
C TYR A 629 -14.03 -1.80 -17.47
N ALA A 630 -14.00 -2.73 -18.44
CA ALA A 630 -13.12 -2.61 -19.61
C ALA A 630 -13.35 -1.34 -20.46
N GLU A 631 -14.59 -0.84 -20.54
CA GLU A 631 -14.93 0.35 -21.34
C GLU A 631 -14.78 1.68 -20.57
N ILE A 632 -14.88 1.66 -19.22
CA ILE A 632 -14.68 2.87 -18.38
C ILE A 632 -13.26 2.99 -17.81
N ARG A 633 -12.49 1.90 -17.83
CA ARG A 633 -11.10 1.87 -17.34
C ARG A 633 -10.28 2.93 -18.09
N PRO A 634 -9.47 3.74 -17.38
CA PRO A 634 -8.56 4.68 -18.00
C PRO A 634 -7.67 3.97 -19.06
N PRO A 635 -7.44 4.59 -20.23
CA PRO A 635 -6.66 3.95 -21.30
C PRO A 635 -5.23 3.63 -20.87
N GLU A 636 -4.68 4.45 -19.98
CA GLU A 636 -3.35 4.28 -19.39
C GLU A 636 -3.43 4.24 -17.85
N PRO A 637 -3.64 3.06 -17.24
CA PRO A 637 -3.65 2.90 -15.78
C PRO A 637 -2.31 3.29 -15.14
N SER A 638 -1.21 3.24 -15.90
CA SER A 638 0.11 3.72 -15.48
C SER A 638 0.12 5.21 -15.18
N ALA A 639 -0.56 6.03 -16.00
CA ALA A 639 -0.64 7.47 -15.78
C ALA A 639 -1.46 7.79 -14.50
N ALA A 640 -2.55 7.04 -14.27
CA ALA A 640 -3.33 7.15 -13.04
C ALA A 640 -2.50 6.75 -11.81
N ALA A 641 -1.73 5.66 -11.90
CA ALA A 641 -0.83 5.22 -10.83
C ALA A 641 0.27 6.26 -10.52
N GLU A 642 0.84 6.90 -11.54
CA GLU A 642 1.82 7.98 -11.36
C GLU A 642 1.24 9.21 -10.66
N ARG A 643 0.01 9.62 -11.04
CA ARG A 643 -0.68 10.72 -10.36
C ARG A 643 -0.97 10.38 -8.91
N TRP A 644 -1.54 9.20 -8.65
CA TRP A 644 -1.83 8.73 -7.30
C TRP A 644 -0.58 8.73 -6.41
N LEU A 645 0.52 8.19 -6.93
CA LEU A 645 1.80 8.15 -6.23
C LEU A 645 2.32 9.57 -5.90
N ARG A 646 2.26 10.49 -6.87
CA ARG A 646 2.73 11.87 -6.70
C ARG A 646 1.87 12.64 -5.69
N GLU A 647 0.55 12.54 -5.79
CA GLU A 647 -0.40 13.21 -4.89
C GLU A 647 -0.25 12.68 -3.46
N SER A 648 -0.16 11.36 -3.28
CA SER A 648 0.01 10.73 -1.97
C SER A 648 1.32 11.13 -1.27
N LEU A 649 2.39 11.33 -2.05
CA LEU A 649 3.72 11.67 -1.53
C LEU A 649 3.94 13.19 -1.36
N ALA A 650 3.01 14.03 -1.82
CA ALA A 650 3.12 15.48 -1.66
C ALA A 650 3.00 15.90 -0.19
N GLU A 651 2.20 15.19 0.60
CA GLU A 651 1.88 15.56 1.98
C GLU A 651 2.56 14.68 3.03
N ARG A 652 2.97 13.45 2.68
CA ARG A 652 3.46 12.44 3.62
C ARG A 652 4.71 11.73 3.11
N PRO A 653 5.64 11.33 4.01
CA PRO A 653 6.87 10.66 3.61
C PRO A 653 6.60 9.24 3.09
N TRP A 654 7.46 8.77 2.18
CA TRP A 654 7.35 7.43 1.58
C TRP A 654 7.41 6.28 2.61
N THR A 655 8.02 6.52 3.77
CA THR A 655 8.15 5.56 4.88
C THR A 655 6.81 5.19 5.53
N GLU A 656 5.80 6.06 5.42
CA GLU A 656 4.45 5.81 5.96
C GLU A 656 3.53 5.11 4.96
N ALA A 657 3.99 4.88 3.73
CA ALA A 657 3.23 4.26 2.64
C ALA A 657 1.84 4.91 2.40
N PRO A 658 1.73 6.25 2.29
CA PRO A 658 0.44 6.93 2.14
C PRO A 658 -0.34 6.46 0.89
N PHE A 659 0.37 6.14 -0.19
CA PHE A 659 -0.19 5.58 -1.42
C PHE A 659 -0.74 4.14 -1.27
N ALA A 660 -0.56 3.49 -0.12
CA ALA A 660 -1.17 2.20 0.23
C ALA A 660 -2.42 2.34 1.11
N ALA A 661 -2.87 3.56 1.41
CA ALA A 661 -4.12 3.79 2.13
C ALA A 661 -5.31 3.42 1.23
N HIS A 662 -5.99 2.31 1.55
CA HIS A 662 -7.05 1.77 0.70
C HIS A 662 -8.26 2.72 0.54
N ASP A 663 -8.66 3.42 1.61
CA ASP A 663 -9.78 4.37 1.59
C ASP A 663 -9.48 5.57 0.68
N ASP A 664 -8.28 6.14 0.80
CA ASP A 664 -7.85 7.29 0.00
C ASP A 664 -7.72 6.88 -1.48
N LEU A 665 -7.17 5.68 -1.76
CA LEU A 665 -7.08 5.13 -3.11
C LEU A 665 -8.48 4.85 -3.70
N LEU A 666 -9.42 4.32 -2.92
CA LEU A 666 -10.81 4.14 -3.36
C LEU A 666 -11.46 5.47 -3.71
N ALA A 667 -11.27 6.51 -2.90
CA ALA A 667 -11.79 7.84 -3.16
C ALA A 667 -11.20 8.43 -4.46
N PHE A 668 -9.89 8.33 -4.64
CA PHE A 668 -9.21 8.72 -5.88
C PHE A 668 -9.76 7.97 -7.09
N CYS A 669 -9.85 6.64 -7.03
CA CYS A 669 -10.36 5.83 -8.14
C CYS A 669 -11.83 6.14 -8.46
N ARG A 670 -12.66 6.48 -7.47
CA ARG A 670 -14.04 6.93 -7.74
C ARG A 670 -14.07 8.27 -8.48
N ALA A 671 -13.24 9.22 -8.08
CA ALA A 671 -13.12 10.51 -8.76
C ALA A 671 -12.58 10.37 -10.19
N GLU A 672 -11.64 9.45 -10.43
CA GLU A 672 -11.17 9.12 -11.78
C GLU A 672 -12.28 8.52 -12.67
N LEU A 673 -13.31 7.92 -12.05
CA LEU A 673 -14.43 7.26 -12.73
C LEU A 673 -15.74 8.11 -12.73
N GLU A 674 -15.70 9.40 -12.38
CA GLU A 674 -16.87 10.26 -12.03
C GLU A 674 -17.97 10.44 -13.12
N SER A 675 -17.90 9.73 -14.25
CA SER A 675 -19.01 9.63 -15.22
C SER A 675 -20.12 8.65 -14.78
N PHE A 676 -19.80 7.73 -13.87
CA PHE A 676 -20.67 6.59 -13.55
C PHE A 676 -21.92 6.95 -12.72
N GLU A 677 -21.79 7.90 -11.79
CA GLU A 677 -22.86 8.22 -10.82
C GLU A 677 -23.99 9.10 -11.39
N LYS A 678 -23.75 9.77 -12.52
CA LYS A 678 -24.67 10.79 -13.09
C LYS A 678 -25.48 10.29 -14.28
N THR A 679 -25.47 8.99 -14.58
CA THR A 679 -26.16 8.43 -15.76
C THR A 679 -27.30 7.50 -15.34
N SER A 680 -28.55 7.84 -15.70
CA SER A 680 -29.66 6.89 -15.68
C SER A 680 -29.27 5.68 -16.52
N PRO A 681 -29.47 4.43 -16.05
CA PRO A 681 -29.09 3.24 -16.81
C PRO A 681 -29.92 3.08 -18.09
N PHE A 682 -30.96 3.91 -18.26
CA PHE A 682 -31.96 3.77 -19.30
C PHE A 682 -31.99 4.90 -20.35
N GLU A 683 -31.17 5.96 -20.22
CA GLU A 683 -31.05 7.02 -21.24
C GLU A 683 -29.78 6.93 -22.09
N GLU A 684 -29.89 7.46 -23.32
CA GLU A 684 -28.92 7.54 -24.44
C GLU A 684 -27.51 6.93 -24.26
N GLY A 685 -27.42 5.61 -24.44
CA GLY A 685 -26.86 5.01 -25.67
C GLY A 685 -25.35 4.97 -25.88
N LYS A 686 -24.50 5.58 -25.05
CA LYS A 686 -23.04 5.60 -25.31
C LYS A 686 -22.15 4.92 -24.27
N SER A 687 -22.60 4.73 -23.04
CA SER A 687 -21.76 4.13 -21.99
C SER A 687 -21.84 2.60 -21.99
N ALA A 688 -20.76 1.94 -21.56
CA ALA A 688 -20.72 0.51 -21.25
C ALA A 688 -21.86 0.09 -20.32
N LEU A 689 -22.14 0.98 -19.38
CA LEU A 689 -23.16 0.80 -18.38
C LEU A 689 -24.54 0.64 -18.98
N HIS A 690 -24.87 1.53 -19.90
CA HIS A 690 -26.14 1.49 -20.61
C HIS A 690 -26.26 0.21 -21.43
N LYS A 691 -25.20 -0.21 -22.14
CA LYS A 691 -25.23 -1.44 -22.95
C LYS A 691 -25.43 -2.69 -22.10
N ALA A 692 -24.70 -2.82 -21.00
CA ALA A 692 -24.85 -3.92 -20.05
C ALA A 692 -26.25 -3.90 -19.42
N ALA A 693 -26.70 -2.73 -18.99
CA ALA A 693 -28.01 -2.56 -18.40
C ALA A 693 -29.15 -2.90 -19.37
N GLU A 694 -29.06 -2.41 -20.60
CA GLU A 694 -29.98 -2.68 -21.69
C GLU A 694 -30.02 -4.18 -22.04
N ALA A 695 -28.87 -4.82 -22.23
CA ALA A 695 -28.79 -6.23 -22.62
C ALA A 695 -29.36 -7.15 -21.54
N SER A 696 -29.00 -6.93 -20.28
CA SER A 696 -29.47 -7.73 -19.16
C SER A 696 -30.93 -7.44 -18.80
N ALA A 697 -31.38 -6.19 -18.91
CA ALA A 697 -32.79 -5.83 -18.83
C ALA A 697 -33.61 -6.50 -19.96
N LYS A 698 -33.16 -6.44 -21.22
CA LYS A 698 -33.80 -7.15 -22.36
C LYS A 698 -33.87 -8.64 -22.11
N GLY A 699 -32.76 -9.26 -21.69
CA GLY A 699 -32.71 -10.69 -21.41
C GLY A 699 -33.66 -11.11 -20.29
N PHE A 700 -33.69 -10.35 -19.20
CA PHE A 700 -34.64 -10.59 -18.10
C PHE A 700 -36.08 -10.34 -18.53
N LEU A 701 -36.40 -9.19 -19.11
CA LEU A 701 -37.74 -8.85 -19.62
C LEU A 701 -38.22 -9.90 -20.61
N ARG A 702 -37.41 -10.35 -21.58
CA ARG A 702 -37.77 -11.45 -22.49
C ARG A 702 -38.03 -12.76 -21.75
N ARG A 703 -37.15 -13.19 -20.84
CA ARG A 703 -37.37 -14.41 -20.03
C ARG A 703 -38.61 -14.28 -19.16
N LEU A 704 -38.87 -13.11 -18.61
CA LEU A 704 -40.00 -12.80 -17.76
C LEU A 704 -41.29 -12.75 -18.56
N PHE A 705 -41.28 -12.12 -19.73
CA PHE A 705 -42.37 -12.14 -20.69
C PHE A 705 -42.65 -13.58 -21.08
N LEU A 706 -41.67 -14.38 -21.47
CA LEU A 706 -41.85 -15.80 -21.76
C LEU A 706 -42.35 -16.62 -20.55
N LYS A 707 -41.97 -16.26 -19.31
CA LYS A 707 -42.43 -16.93 -18.09
C LYS A 707 -43.85 -16.53 -17.68
N LEU A 708 -44.24 -15.28 -17.89
CA LEU A 708 -45.55 -14.72 -17.51
C LEU A 708 -46.54 -14.69 -18.70
N SER A 709 -46.08 -15.06 -19.90
CA SER A 709 -46.89 -15.24 -21.12
C SER A 709 -47.78 -16.48 -21.10
N PRO A 710 -47.32 -17.68 -20.65
CA PRO A 710 -48.24 -18.74 -20.27
C PRO A 710 -49.10 -18.25 -19.11
N GLY A 711 -50.39 -18.59 -19.12
CA GLY A 711 -51.27 -18.27 -18.00
C GLY A 711 -50.67 -18.84 -16.71
N LEU A 712 -50.64 -18.04 -15.64
CA LEU A 712 -50.33 -18.51 -14.28
C LEU A 712 -51.05 -19.86 -14.08
N GLU A 713 -50.30 -20.90 -13.72
CA GLU A 713 -50.69 -22.33 -13.75
C GLU A 713 -51.95 -22.65 -12.93
N LEU A 714 -52.47 -21.68 -12.18
CA LEU A 714 -53.70 -21.63 -11.39
C LEU A 714 -54.99 -22.16 -12.01
N ALA A 715 -55.04 -22.55 -13.28
CA ALA A 715 -56.08 -23.42 -13.83
C ALA A 715 -55.93 -23.54 -15.35
N PRO A 716 -55.18 -24.51 -15.89
CA PRO A 716 -55.23 -24.81 -17.32
C PRO A 716 -56.66 -25.14 -17.79
N LYS A 717 -57.50 -25.70 -16.90
CA LYS A 717 -58.90 -26.04 -17.17
C LYS A 717 -59.83 -24.83 -17.33
N TYR A 718 -59.57 -23.74 -16.58
CA TYR A 718 -60.39 -22.53 -16.57
C TYR A 718 -59.69 -21.34 -17.26
N ALA A 719 -58.50 -21.55 -17.81
CA ALA A 719 -57.74 -20.52 -18.53
C ALA A 719 -58.46 -19.99 -19.77
N ALA A 720 -59.30 -20.81 -20.39
CA ALA A 720 -60.13 -20.40 -21.52
C ALA A 720 -61.32 -19.50 -21.12
N GLU A 721 -61.76 -19.57 -19.85
CA GLU A 721 -62.95 -18.86 -19.34
C GLU A 721 -62.59 -17.57 -18.57
N ALA A 722 -61.36 -17.47 -18.07
CA ALA A 722 -60.88 -16.28 -17.38
C ALA A 722 -60.45 -15.18 -18.38
N PRO A 723 -60.67 -13.90 -18.06
CA PRO A 723 -60.06 -12.79 -18.79
C PRO A 723 -58.54 -12.95 -18.90
N ALA A 724 -57.96 -12.41 -19.98
CA ALA A 724 -56.52 -12.34 -20.14
C ALA A 724 -55.89 -11.60 -18.95
N PRO A 725 -54.73 -12.06 -18.42
CA PRO A 725 -54.08 -11.39 -17.31
C PRO A 725 -53.74 -9.95 -17.71
N LEU A 726 -54.09 -9.00 -16.85
CA LEU A 726 -53.65 -7.62 -16.95
C LEU A 726 -52.20 -7.55 -16.47
N ARG A 727 -51.29 -7.37 -17.41
CA ARG A 727 -49.86 -7.30 -17.12
C ARG A 727 -49.39 -5.84 -17.17
N LEU A 728 -49.04 -5.29 -16.02
CA LEU A 728 -48.61 -3.90 -15.86
C LEU A 728 -47.12 -3.80 -15.59
N LEU A 729 -46.40 -3.05 -16.42
CA LEU A 729 -45.01 -2.71 -16.13
C LEU A 729 -44.89 -1.24 -15.74
N PHE A 730 -44.42 -0.99 -14.54
CA PHE A 730 -44.02 0.30 -14.03
C PHE A 730 -42.54 0.51 -14.31
N ALA A 731 -42.25 1.40 -15.24
CA ALA A 731 -40.90 1.80 -15.57
C ALA A 731 -40.63 3.22 -15.07
N PRO A 732 -39.36 3.60 -14.85
CA PRO A 732 -38.99 5.00 -14.82
C PRO A 732 -39.18 5.56 -16.25
N PRO A 733 -39.47 6.86 -16.40
CA PRO A 733 -39.68 7.49 -17.71
C PRO A 733 -38.60 7.16 -18.74
N GLU A 734 -37.36 7.07 -18.27
CA GLU A 734 -36.15 6.80 -19.04
C GLU A 734 -36.15 5.38 -19.64
N ALA A 735 -36.62 4.36 -18.90
CA ALA A 735 -36.66 2.98 -19.38
C ALA A 735 -37.81 2.66 -20.33
N ARG A 736 -38.73 3.62 -20.53
CA ARG A 736 -39.94 3.39 -21.31
C ARG A 736 -39.64 2.90 -22.72
N LYS A 737 -38.70 3.56 -23.41
CA LYS A 737 -38.31 3.21 -24.79
C LYS A 737 -37.74 1.80 -24.87
N LEU A 738 -36.87 1.44 -23.93
CA LEU A 738 -36.25 0.11 -23.85
C LEU A 738 -37.30 -0.98 -23.66
N VAL A 739 -38.23 -0.77 -22.73
CA VAL A 739 -39.34 -1.69 -22.49
C VAL A 739 -40.18 -1.86 -23.74
N ASP A 740 -40.65 -0.75 -24.33
CA ASP A 740 -41.55 -0.78 -25.49
C ASP A 740 -40.88 -1.51 -26.66
N ALA A 741 -39.58 -1.24 -26.91
CA ALA A 741 -38.80 -1.95 -27.91
C ALA A 741 -38.68 -3.45 -27.62
N THR A 742 -38.46 -3.84 -26.36
CA THR A 742 -38.37 -5.25 -25.98
C THR A 742 -39.70 -5.98 -26.15
N LEU A 743 -40.82 -5.31 -25.86
CA LEU A 743 -42.17 -5.84 -26.09
C LEU A 743 -42.44 -6.02 -27.59
N ALA A 744 -42.07 -5.03 -28.40
CA ALA A 744 -42.19 -5.07 -29.86
C ALA A 744 -41.39 -6.22 -30.47
N GLU A 745 -40.09 -6.31 -30.15
CA GLU A 745 -39.20 -7.37 -30.63
C GLU A 745 -39.67 -8.77 -30.24
N GLY A 746 -40.30 -8.90 -29.07
CA GLY A 746 -40.83 -10.17 -28.56
C GLY A 746 -42.22 -10.54 -29.07
N GLY A 747 -42.90 -9.66 -29.83
CA GLY A 747 -44.29 -9.87 -30.24
C GLY A 747 -45.28 -9.87 -29.08
N PHE A 748 -44.95 -9.18 -27.98
CA PHE A 748 -45.78 -9.08 -26.78
C PHE A 748 -46.64 -7.80 -26.77
N GLU A 749 -46.67 -7.05 -27.88
CA GLU A 749 -47.46 -5.83 -28.04
C GLU A 749 -48.95 -6.12 -27.77
N GLY A 750 -49.57 -5.34 -26.88
CA GLY A 750 -50.97 -5.52 -26.46
C GLY A 750 -51.19 -6.55 -25.35
N ALA A 751 -50.20 -7.39 -25.01
CA ALA A 751 -50.28 -8.30 -23.86
C ALA A 751 -49.84 -7.64 -22.53
N TRP A 752 -49.32 -6.42 -22.61
CA TRP A 752 -48.81 -5.61 -21.50
C TRP A 752 -49.29 -4.16 -21.63
N ASP A 753 -49.62 -3.53 -20.50
CA ASP A 753 -49.82 -2.08 -20.38
C ASP A 753 -48.65 -1.51 -19.56
N VAL A 754 -47.83 -0.69 -20.19
CA VAL A 754 -46.64 -0.09 -19.57
C VAL A 754 -47.03 1.29 -19.04
N ARG A 755 -46.55 1.65 -17.86
CA ARG A 755 -46.78 2.94 -17.21
C ARG A 755 -45.46 3.50 -16.68
N ALA A 756 -45.19 4.78 -16.92
CA ALA A 756 -43.97 5.45 -16.47
C ALA A 756 -44.22 6.12 -15.11
N LEU A 757 -43.94 5.45 -13.99
CA LEU A 757 -44.40 5.89 -12.67
C LEU A 757 -43.37 5.70 -11.53
N SER A 758 -42.20 5.11 -11.78
CA SER A 758 -41.15 5.00 -10.76
C SER A 758 -40.41 6.34 -10.64
N PRO A 759 -40.35 6.97 -9.45
CA PRO A 759 -39.51 8.15 -9.22
C PRO A 759 -38.02 7.78 -9.10
N ASP A 760 -37.70 6.50 -8.94
CA ASP A 760 -36.33 6.01 -8.91
C ASP A 760 -35.90 5.59 -10.32
N PRO A 761 -34.95 6.33 -10.94
CA PRO A 761 -34.48 6.03 -12.29
C PRO A 761 -33.73 4.70 -12.38
N GLY A 762 -33.36 4.09 -11.25
CA GLY A 762 -32.66 2.81 -11.21
C GLY A 762 -33.57 1.59 -11.15
N SER A 763 -34.90 1.75 -11.04
CA SER A 763 -35.80 0.60 -10.79
C SER A 763 -37.01 0.50 -11.72
N ILE A 764 -37.24 -0.72 -12.21
CA ILE A 764 -38.45 -1.12 -12.96
C ILE A 764 -39.23 -2.12 -12.10
N LEU A 765 -40.51 -1.87 -11.89
CA LEU A 765 -41.43 -2.75 -11.18
C LEU A 765 -42.44 -3.36 -12.15
N LEU A 766 -42.67 -4.66 -12.08
CA LEU A 766 -43.69 -5.35 -12.85
C LEU A 766 -44.76 -5.90 -11.93
N VAL A 767 -46.03 -5.71 -12.29
CA VAL A 767 -47.19 -6.29 -11.63
C VAL A 767 -48.04 -7.02 -12.66
N VAL A 768 -48.16 -8.34 -12.52
CA VAL A 768 -49.12 -9.13 -13.29
C VAL A 768 -50.30 -9.44 -12.41
N ALA A 769 -51.50 -9.04 -12.82
CA ALA A 769 -52.75 -9.36 -12.14
C ALA A 769 -53.63 -10.19 -13.07
N ARG A 770 -54.26 -11.25 -12.54
CA ARG A 770 -55.27 -12.03 -13.27
C ARG A 770 -56.61 -11.87 -12.55
N THR A 771 -57.66 -11.65 -13.33
CA THR A 771 -59.01 -11.33 -12.84
C THR A 771 -59.98 -12.43 -13.25
N GLY A 772 -61.21 -12.41 -12.71
CA GLY A 772 -62.26 -13.30 -13.17
C GLY A 772 -62.11 -14.75 -12.72
N LEU A 773 -61.32 -15.03 -11.68
CA LEU A 773 -61.08 -16.40 -11.24
C LEU A 773 -62.33 -16.98 -10.54
N PRO A 774 -62.85 -18.14 -11.00
CA PRO A 774 -63.97 -18.81 -10.35
C PRO A 774 -63.54 -19.37 -8.99
N LEU A 775 -64.49 -19.58 -8.07
CA LEU A 775 -64.22 -20.19 -6.76
C LEU A 775 -63.60 -21.59 -6.94
N GLU A 776 -64.01 -22.29 -8.00
CA GLU A 776 -63.54 -23.60 -8.42
C GLU A 776 -62.07 -23.60 -8.86
N ALA A 777 -61.51 -22.45 -9.28
CA ALA A 777 -60.07 -22.35 -9.55
C ALA A 777 -59.24 -22.51 -8.27
N LEU A 778 -59.82 -22.22 -7.09
CA LEU A 778 -59.20 -22.48 -5.80
C LEU A 778 -59.33 -23.94 -5.37
N ALA A 779 -60.13 -24.75 -6.07
CA ALA A 779 -60.27 -26.18 -5.79
C ALA A 779 -59.04 -27.01 -6.22
N LEU A 780 -58.00 -26.40 -6.83
CA LEU A 780 -56.66 -27.00 -6.93
C LEU A 780 -56.00 -27.17 -5.55
N ALA A 781 -56.53 -26.51 -4.52
CA ALA A 781 -56.24 -26.81 -3.13
C ALA A 781 -56.99 -28.06 -2.63
N GLN A 782 -57.96 -28.65 -3.32
CA GLN A 782 -58.48 -29.96 -2.88
C GLN A 782 -57.36 -30.99 -2.96
N PRO A 783 -57.15 -31.86 -1.94
CA PRO A 783 -56.27 -33.00 -2.12
C PRO A 783 -56.68 -33.70 -3.41
N ASP A 784 -55.72 -34.15 -4.20
CA ASP A 784 -56.01 -35.14 -5.23
C ASP A 784 -56.70 -36.31 -4.51
N ASP A 785 -58.03 -36.32 -4.52
CA ASP A 785 -58.81 -37.46 -4.07
C ASP A 785 -58.53 -38.56 -5.10
N GLY A 786 -57.46 -39.31 -4.85
CA GLY A 786 -57.22 -40.65 -5.38
C GLY A 786 -57.73 -40.88 -6.80
N GLY A 787 -57.27 -40.08 -7.76
CA GLY A 787 -57.41 -40.39 -9.18
C GLY A 787 -56.45 -41.51 -9.52
N SER A 788 -56.90 -42.76 -9.30
CA SER A 788 -56.42 -43.99 -9.93
C SER A 788 -55.55 -43.69 -11.15
N ALA A 789 -54.33 -44.22 -11.13
CA ALA A 789 -53.49 -44.35 -12.31
C ALA A 789 -54.38 -44.67 -13.53
N ARG A 790 -54.57 -43.69 -14.42
CA ARG A 790 -54.83 -43.98 -15.82
C ARG A 790 -53.52 -44.56 -16.32
N THR A 791 -53.34 -45.85 -16.04
CA THR A 791 -52.51 -46.72 -16.84
C THR A 791 -52.92 -46.46 -18.28
N ASN A 792 -52.03 -45.87 -19.06
CA ASN A 792 -52.00 -46.01 -20.50
C ASN A 792 -52.03 -47.51 -20.80
N ARG A 793 -53.24 -48.07 -20.92
CA ARG A 793 -53.43 -49.38 -21.51
C ARG A 793 -53.22 -49.14 -23.00
N ALA A 794 -52.01 -49.45 -23.45
CA ALA A 794 -51.68 -49.55 -24.85
C ALA A 794 -52.80 -50.34 -25.55
N ALA A 795 -53.35 -49.77 -26.61
CA ALA A 795 -54.15 -50.53 -27.56
C ALA A 795 -53.29 -51.71 -28.05
N PRO A 796 -53.82 -52.95 -28.08
CA PRO A 796 -53.10 -54.04 -28.71
C PRO A 796 -52.93 -53.75 -30.21
N PRO A 797 -51.77 -54.07 -30.82
CA PRO A 797 -51.58 -53.94 -32.25
C PRO A 797 -52.53 -54.90 -32.99
N ASN A 798 -53.20 -54.39 -34.02
CA ASN A 798 -53.92 -55.23 -34.98
C ASN A 798 -52.96 -56.26 -35.59
N PRO A 799 -53.38 -57.53 -35.75
CA PRO A 799 -52.61 -58.50 -36.52
C PRO A 799 -52.61 -58.13 -38.02
N PRO A 800 -51.60 -58.57 -38.78
CA PRO A 800 -51.53 -58.32 -40.22
C PRO A 800 -52.58 -59.16 -40.95
N GLU A 801 -53.43 -58.52 -41.76
CA GLU A 801 -54.20 -59.22 -42.78
C GLU A 801 -53.34 -59.39 -44.03
N GLU A 802 -53.03 -60.65 -44.33
CA GLU A 802 -52.69 -61.12 -45.68
C GLU A 802 -53.96 -61.11 -46.54
N SER A 803 -53.99 -60.27 -47.58
CA SER A 803 -54.47 -60.57 -48.95
C SER A 803 -54.36 -59.34 -49.84
#